data_AF-A0A7W3SYZ8-F1
#
_entry.id   AF-A0A7W3SYZ8-F1
#
_cell.length_a   1.000
_cell.length_b   1.000
_cell.length_c   1.000
_cell.angle_alpha   90.00
_cell.angle_beta   90.00
_cell.angle_gamma   90.00
#
_symmetry.space_group_name_H-M   'P 1'
#
loop_
_entity.id
_entity.type
_entity.pdbx_description
1 polymer ?
#
loop_
_entity_poly.entity_id
_entity_poly.type
_entity_poly.pdbx_seq_one_letter_code
_entity_poly.pdbx_strand_id
1 'polypeptide(L)'
;MSQASESIAQQFINGGVVPGELTGGAAASKSYVDQQLAIRDANIGIVAGTAGAAQVDISQHKASTTAHPAQHITYSGKVAGASNVKQGLDNLSDRVNNIIADGDSSAEVVDARNGYTVLGDRLNATDAQLADNLQLMQNVFVASWHGVDSSVGTADATTVLNNLFTAAKSAGKRYVYFDDQHTYNVSGVLIGARDLILLGNATIKSSNLDNYYVQICNTQQHFNGRYNTKIYNPDMFAAWKVAISSGTVNVCIWGDSISTGSDCLGISYGNNVQFSNWAPDGLTPSDSYYKRLMDMLTTQFPNVTFNFYNRAIGGTNIQMWKETQTFNGVGKWWVDHVAETNADLLIIAFGMNNGSIESGREFAYYMKEINDYIGDNFTKKPSMAWMSAPRSALTFQFPWGSAAVQFGRDLAAYAAREYGKTLGHYVIDVGRVSNIKRTGKDYENPILKSLAVTDAEISAIVTGNYVKNGSEYTISTDEYYINFPVGLKDFVFEFDVKFPTGMSNGGENIWLAFNQFSRGTSQETTVLIFPKHSAAKASVNVFNNFLDQSHWPGSDSYYEADTSWDDNTYRTIRAEKRRDLIEISVNSVRVYRGRAQINNIPGAFEIRKNSSVGTEFVLKNFKIYEGTYRQYVPTLTDTEMWGPYVADDYNTKPGIGGNGVNHPSTIGVQEVYCTALKEFVDDLDE
;
A
#
# COMPACT_ATOMS: atom_id res chain seq x y z
N MET A 1 83.86 24.76 -14.59
CA MET A 1 84.81 25.07 -15.68
C MET A 1 86.02 24.15 -15.50
N SER A 2 86.43 23.41 -16.53
CA SER A 2 87.59 22.52 -16.42
C SER A 2 88.88 23.35 -16.44
N GLN A 3 89.96 22.85 -15.83
CA GLN A 3 91.28 23.49 -15.82
C GLN A 3 91.77 23.90 -17.23
N ALA A 4 91.28 23.24 -18.29
CA ALA A 4 91.58 23.58 -19.67
C ALA A 4 91.01 24.96 -20.10
N SER A 5 89.85 25.36 -19.57
CA SER A 5 89.22 26.65 -19.92
C SER A 5 89.88 27.86 -19.25
N GLU A 6 90.39 27.71 -18.02
CA GLU A 6 91.18 28.76 -17.35
C GLU A 6 92.57 28.91 -17.98
N SER A 7 93.19 27.82 -18.44
CA SER A 7 94.49 27.85 -19.13
C SER A 7 94.45 28.64 -20.45
N ILE A 8 93.32 28.61 -21.18
CA ILE A 8 93.19 29.33 -22.46
C ILE A 8 92.94 30.82 -22.23
N ALA A 9 92.16 31.18 -21.20
CA ALA A 9 91.94 32.58 -20.85
C ALA A 9 93.23 33.28 -20.40
N GLN A 10 94.09 32.59 -19.64
CA GLN A 10 95.36 33.14 -19.16
C GLN A 10 96.39 33.37 -20.28
N GLN A 11 96.33 32.59 -21.37
CA GLN A 11 97.20 32.73 -22.53
C GLN A 11 96.90 34.00 -23.36
N PHE A 12 95.66 34.50 -23.35
CA PHE A 12 95.31 35.75 -24.03
C PHE A 12 95.67 37.01 -23.24
N ILE A 13 95.66 36.95 -21.90
CA ILE A 13 95.97 38.10 -21.03
C ILE A 13 97.47 38.43 -21.03
N ASN A 14 98.34 37.41 -21.16
CA ASN A 14 99.80 37.58 -21.07
C ASN A 14 100.50 37.87 -22.41
N GLY A 15 99.76 38.30 -23.44
CA GLY A 15 100.35 38.91 -24.64
C GLY A 15 101.18 38.00 -25.54
N GLY A 16 100.91 36.69 -25.57
CA GLY A 16 101.74 35.74 -26.31
C GLY A 16 100.97 34.79 -27.20
N VAL A 17 100.47 35.25 -28.37
CA VAL A 17 100.43 34.42 -29.59
C VAL A 17 100.63 35.32 -30.81
N VAL A 18 101.69 35.03 -31.57
CA VAL A 18 102.04 35.66 -32.85
C VAL A 18 101.08 35.14 -33.94
N PRO A 19 100.45 36.02 -34.75
CA PRO A 19 99.53 35.58 -35.80
C PRO A 19 100.28 34.82 -36.90
N GLY A 20 100.18 33.49 -36.92
CA GLY A 20 100.81 32.66 -37.95
C GLY A 20 100.62 31.15 -37.79
N GLU A 21 100.34 30.64 -36.59
CA GLU A 21 100.32 29.18 -36.33
C GLU A 21 98.96 28.62 -35.88
N LEU A 22 97.85 29.30 -36.20
CA LEU A 22 96.50 28.72 -36.08
C LEU A 22 95.97 28.31 -37.45
N THR A 23 96.64 27.35 -38.08
CA THR A 23 96.07 26.59 -39.20
C THR A 23 95.20 25.47 -38.65
N GLY A 24 93.88 25.66 -38.66
CA GLY A 24 92.91 24.55 -38.49
C GLY A 24 91.82 24.72 -37.43
N GLY A 25 91.69 25.86 -36.75
CA GLY A 25 90.60 26.10 -35.81
C GLY A 25 90.16 27.54 -35.88
N ALA A 26 88.88 27.77 -36.18
CA ALA A 26 88.27 29.10 -36.22
C ALA A 26 88.69 29.90 -34.98
N ALA A 27 89.43 31.00 -35.20
CA ALA A 27 89.76 31.95 -34.17
C ALA A 27 88.45 32.35 -33.48
N ALA A 28 88.21 31.85 -32.26
CA ALA A 28 87.15 32.34 -31.41
C ALA A 28 87.46 33.81 -31.16
N SER A 29 86.79 34.68 -31.91
CA SER A 29 87.05 36.11 -31.86
C SER A 29 86.85 36.58 -30.42
N LYS A 30 87.62 37.59 -29.98
CA LYS A 30 87.45 38.22 -28.67
C LYS A 30 85.97 38.50 -28.33
N SER A 31 85.18 38.82 -29.35
CA SER A 31 83.73 39.02 -29.26
C SER A 31 82.97 37.80 -28.72
N TYR A 32 83.36 36.56 -29.06
CA TYR A 32 82.72 35.35 -28.52
C TYR A 32 83.03 35.19 -27.03
N VAL A 33 84.28 35.40 -26.62
CA VAL A 33 84.68 35.31 -25.20
C VAL A 33 83.97 36.40 -24.38
N ASP A 34 83.93 37.64 -24.88
CA ASP A 34 83.22 38.74 -24.22
C ASP A 34 81.70 38.44 -24.08
N GLN A 35 81.07 37.83 -25.09
CA GLN A 35 79.66 37.40 -25.01
C GLN A 35 79.45 36.30 -23.95
N GLN A 36 80.33 35.31 -23.87
CA GLN A 36 80.21 34.24 -22.86
C GLN A 36 80.41 34.78 -21.43
N LEU A 37 81.32 35.75 -21.24
CA LEU A 37 81.50 36.42 -19.95
C LEU A 37 80.26 37.23 -19.56
N ALA A 38 79.67 37.98 -20.51
CA ALA A 38 78.44 38.72 -20.27
C ALA A 38 77.26 37.79 -19.89
N ILE A 39 77.12 36.65 -20.56
CA ILE A 39 76.10 35.63 -20.22
C ILE A 39 76.36 35.04 -18.83
N ARG A 40 77.61 34.71 -18.50
CA ARG A 40 77.97 34.20 -17.17
C ARG A 40 77.62 35.20 -16.08
N ASP A 41 77.97 36.47 -16.25
CA ASP A 41 77.76 37.50 -15.26
C ASP A 41 76.26 37.81 -15.09
N ALA A 42 75.47 37.76 -16.17
CA ALA A 42 74.01 37.81 -16.11
C ALA A 42 73.43 36.63 -15.32
N ASN A 43 73.91 35.40 -15.57
CA ASN A 43 73.48 34.21 -14.83
C ASN A 43 73.86 34.28 -13.34
N ILE A 44 75.04 34.80 -13.01
CA ILE A 44 75.45 35.04 -11.61
C ILE A 44 74.50 36.03 -10.94
N GLY A 45 74.10 37.10 -11.63
CA GLY A 45 73.12 38.06 -11.14
C GLY A 45 71.75 37.42 -10.84
N ILE A 46 71.27 36.55 -11.74
CA ILE A 46 70.01 35.81 -11.55
C ILE A 46 70.13 34.90 -10.32
N VAL A 47 71.20 34.09 -10.21
CA VAL A 47 71.40 33.16 -9.10
C VAL A 47 71.50 33.90 -7.76
N ALA A 48 72.23 35.01 -7.71
CA ALA A 48 72.33 35.84 -6.51
C ALA A 48 70.96 36.42 -6.09
N GLY A 49 70.15 36.85 -7.06
CA GLY A 49 68.79 37.30 -6.83
C GLY A 49 67.89 36.19 -6.26
N THR A 50 67.93 34.99 -6.84
CA THR A 50 67.16 33.84 -6.36
C THR A 50 67.59 33.40 -4.96
N ALA A 51 68.90 33.37 -4.69
CA ALA A 51 69.43 33.04 -3.38
C ALA A 51 69.02 34.07 -2.32
N GLY A 52 69.02 35.36 -2.67
CA GLY A 52 68.54 36.44 -1.80
C GLY A 52 67.06 36.28 -1.45
N ALA A 53 66.20 36.00 -2.43
CA ALA A 53 64.78 35.75 -2.22
C ALA A 53 64.53 34.53 -1.31
N ALA A 54 65.20 33.40 -1.58
CA ALA A 54 65.08 32.20 -0.75
C ALA A 54 65.55 32.43 0.70
N GLN A 55 66.61 33.22 0.90
CA GLN A 55 67.08 33.57 2.24
C GLN A 55 66.08 34.47 3.00
N VAL A 56 65.41 35.38 2.29
CA VAL A 56 64.32 36.18 2.86
C VAL A 56 63.16 35.28 3.27
N ASP A 57 62.72 34.36 2.41
CA ASP A 57 61.63 33.42 2.72
C ASP A 57 61.96 32.54 3.92
N ILE A 58 63.18 32.00 4.00
CA ILE A 58 63.63 31.19 5.14
C ILE A 58 63.65 32.02 6.43
N SER A 59 64.16 33.26 6.38
CA SER A 59 64.19 34.13 7.54
C SER A 59 62.77 34.49 8.01
N GLN A 60 61.86 34.76 7.07
CA GLN A 60 60.44 35.02 7.36
C GLN A 60 59.75 33.78 7.93
N HIS A 61 59.98 32.60 7.36
CA HIS A 61 59.45 31.33 7.86
C HIS A 61 59.94 31.04 9.29
N LYS A 62 61.25 31.23 9.56
CA LYS A 62 61.85 31.04 10.90
C LYS A 62 61.32 32.04 11.93
N ALA A 63 61.06 33.28 11.53
CA ALA A 63 60.52 34.31 12.43
C ALA A 63 59.00 34.22 12.60
N SER A 64 58.32 33.38 11.80
CA SER A 64 56.88 33.26 11.83
C SER A 64 56.39 32.48 13.04
N THR A 65 55.61 33.13 13.89
CA THR A 65 54.81 32.49 14.95
C THR A 65 53.53 31.83 14.40
N THR A 66 53.24 32.03 13.11
CA THR A 66 52.04 31.51 12.42
C THR A 66 52.34 30.30 11.54
N ALA A 67 53.60 29.96 11.28
CA ALA A 67 53.97 28.89 10.34
C ALA A 67 53.72 27.46 10.87
N HIS A 68 53.59 27.30 12.20
CA HIS A 68 53.37 25.99 12.83
C HIS A 68 52.20 25.97 13.84
N PRO A 69 50.98 26.42 13.49
CA PRO A 69 49.86 26.31 14.40
C PRO A 69 49.41 24.84 14.46
N ALA A 70 49.13 24.34 15.66
CA ALA A 70 48.78 22.93 15.88
C ALA A 70 47.56 22.43 15.07
N GLN A 71 46.68 23.35 14.64
CA GLN A 71 45.54 23.05 13.78
C GLN A 71 45.93 22.64 12.34
N HIS A 72 47.16 22.92 11.91
CA HIS A 72 47.67 22.56 10.57
C HIS A 72 48.55 21.31 10.58
N ILE A 73 48.80 20.69 11.74
CA ILE A 73 49.53 19.43 11.85
C ILE A 73 48.52 18.29 11.75
N THR A 74 48.60 17.53 10.65
CA THR A 74 47.74 16.35 10.42
C THR A 74 47.89 15.34 11.56
N TYR A 75 46.75 14.87 12.08
CA TYR A 75 46.70 13.93 13.19
C TYR A 75 46.24 12.55 12.70
N SER A 76 46.93 11.49 13.13
CA SER A 76 46.61 10.10 12.79
C SER A 76 46.58 9.19 14.03
N GLY A 77 46.28 9.75 15.20
CA GLY A 77 46.20 9.00 16.45
C GLY A 77 44.81 8.42 16.74
N LYS A 78 44.66 7.77 17.91
CA LYS A 78 43.44 7.04 18.30
C LYS A 78 42.28 7.93 18.78
N VAL A 79 42.46 9.25 18.90
CA VAL A 79 41.38 10.15 19.34
C VAL A 79 40.40 10.33 18.18
N ALA A 80 39.25 9.64 18.29
CA ALA A 80 38.20 9.67 17.28
C ALA A 80 37.69 11.11 17.06
N GLY A 81 37.42 11.47 15.79
CA GLY A 81 36.91 12.78 15.40
C GLY A 81 37.95 13.91 15.31
N ALA A 82 39.21 13.68 15.71
CA ALA A 82 40.27 14.67 15.54
C ALA A 82 40.94 14.56 14.16
N SER A 83 40.98 15.67 13.41
CA SER A 83 41.66 15.76 12.12
C SER A 83 43.06 16.41 12.22
N ASN A 84 43.32 17.09 13.33
CA ASN A 84 44.59 17.74 13.63
C ASN A 84 44.95 17.62 15.11
N VAL A 85 46.22 17.93 15.43
CA VAL A 85 46.77 17.75 16.79
C VAL A 85 46.03 18.60 17.81
N LYS A 86 45.62 19.83 17.44
CA LYS A 86 44.85 20.71 18.32
C LYS A 86 43.53 20.05 18.74
N GLN A 87 42.73 19.58 17.78
CA GLN A 87 41.47 18.88 18.07
C GLN A 87 41.68 17.63 18.92
N GLY A 88 42.76 16.88 18.68
CA GLY A 88 43.09 15.71 19.50
C GLY A 88 43.37 16.07 20.97
N LEU A 89 44.09 17.17 21.21
CA LEU A 89 44.40 17.67 22.55
C LEU A 89 43.19 18.31 23.22
N ASP A 90 42.39 19.10 22.49
CA ASP A 90 41.16 19.71 23.00
C ASP A 90 40.17 18.62 23.44
N ASN A 91 39.91 17.61 22.59
CA ASN A 91 39.02 16.49 22.91
C ASN A 91 39.51 15.71 24.14
N LEU A 92 40.83 15.52 24.28
CA LEU A 92 41.41 14.87 25.45
C LEU A 92 41.23 15.72 26.71
N SER A 93 41.50 17.02 26.62
CA SER A 93 41.35 17.97 27.72
C SER A 93 39.89 18.05 28.18
N ASP A 94 38.95 18.14 27.26
CA ASP A 94 37.51 18.17 27.55
C ASP A 94 37.08 16.87 28.23
N ARG A 95 37.54 15.72 27.74
CA ARG A 95 37.28 14.43 28.38
C ARG A 95 37.85 14.36 29.80
N VAL A 96 39.09 14.83 30.01
CA VAL A 96 39.73 14.84 31.34
C VAL A 96 39.02 15.81 32.28
N ASN A 97 38.65 17.00 31.80
CA ASN A 97 37.91 17.98 32.59
C ASN A 97 36.52 17.47 32.94
N ASN A 98 35.82 16.78 32.03
CA ASN A 98 34.53 16.15 32.33
C ASN A 98 34.66 15.00 33.34
N ILE A 99 35.81 14.32 33.39
CA ILE A 99 36.10 13.28 34.39
C ILE A 99 36.41 13.91 35.76
N ILE A 100 37.11 15.04 35.79
CA ILE A 100 37.65 15.64 37.02
C ILE A 100 36.66 16.65 37.66
N ALA A 101 35.93 17.43 36.86
CA ALA A 101 35.18 18.59 37.33
C ALA A 101 33.99 18.24 38.25
N ASP A 102 33.47 17.01 38.18
CA ASP A 102 32.29 16.62 38.97
C ASP A 102 32.61 15.90 40.29
N GLY A 103 33.87 15.64 40.63
CA GLY A 103 34.35 15.25 41.98
C GLY A 103 33.81 13.97 42.64
N ASP A 104 32.64 13.48 42.23
CA ASP A 104 31.83 12.46 42.90
C ASP A 104 31.33 11.37 41.93
N SER A 105 31.59 11.49 40.62
CA SER A 105 31.20 10.49 39.62
C SER A 105 32.42 9.69 39.15
N SER A 106 32.51 8.41 39.54
CA SER A 106 33.52 7.50 38.96
C SER A 106 33.34 7.42 37.44
N ALA A 107 34.43 7.20 36.69
CA ALA A 107 34.38 7.07 35.22
C ALA A 107 33.36 6.00 34.75
N GLU A 108 33.06 5.02 35.61
CA GLU A 108 32.00 4.03 35.45
C GLU A 108 30.60 4.66 35.35
N VAL A 109 30.30 5.71 36.13
CA VAL A 109 29.00 6.43 36.07
C VAL A 109 28.86 7.18 34.76
N VAL A 110 29.94 7.76 34.22
CA VAL A 110 29.91 8.46 32.92
C VAL A 110 29.72 7.46 31.77
N ASP A 111 30.38 6.30 31.82
CA ASP A 111 30.19 5.23 30.83
C ASP A 111 28.77 4.64 30.92
N ALA A 112 28.28 4.39 32.14
CA ALA A 112 26.93 3.91 32.39
C ALA A 112 25.83 4.90 31.96
N ARG A 113 26.13 6.17 31.72
CA ARG A 113 25.14 7.11 31.15
C ARG A 113 24.82 6.79 29.70
N ASN A 114 25.68 6.12 28.92
CA ASN A 114 25.42 5.77 27.51
C ASN A 114 24.86 6.95 26.67
N GLY A 115 25.44 8.15 26.82
CA GLY A 115 25.03 9.35 26.08
C GLY A 115 23.96 10.23 26.75
N TYR A 116 23.46 9.85 27.92
CA TYR A 116 22.56 10.68 28.73
C TYR A 116 23.33 11.68 29.63
N THR A 117 22.73 12.84 29.93
CA THR A 117 23.40 13.91 30.71
C THR A 117 23.76 13.46 32.12
N VAL A 118 22.82 12.81 32.80
CA VAL A 118 23.02 12.19 34.11
C VAL A 118 22.48 10.75 34.13
N LEU A 119 22.98 9.92 35.05
CA LEU A 119 22.53 8.52 35.17
C LEU A 119 21.02 8.43 35.46
N GLY A 120 20.47 9.41 36.18
CA GLY A 120 19.04 9.54 36.43
C GLY A 120 18.21 9.59 35.16
N ASP A 121 18.67 10.25 34.09
CA ASP A 121 17.91 10.35 32.83
C ASP A 121 17.87 9.00 32.11
N ARG A 122 18.97 8.23 32.14
CA ARG A 122 18.99 6.86 31.60
C ARG A 122 18.08 5.93 32.41
N LEU A 123 18.08 6.04 33.74
CA LEU A 123 17.19 5.27 34.59
C LEU A 123 15.73 5.63 34.32
N ASN A 124 15.39 6.92 34.22
CA ASN A 124 14.06 7.37 33.83
C ASN A 124 13.64 6.85 32.44
N ALA A 125 14.55 6.85 31.46
CA ALA A 125 14.28 6.29 30.14
C ALA A 125 14.08 4.76 30.18
N THR A 126 14.85 4.06 31.01
CA THR A 126 14.70 2.60 31.22
C THR A 126 13.39 2.29 31.94
N ASP A 127 13.04 3.07 32.95
CA ASP A 127 11.77 2.94 33.69
C ASP A 127 10.57 3.25 32.79
N ALA A 128 10.68 4.25 31.90
CA ALA A 128 9.67 4.51 30.87
C ALA A 128 9.52 3.32 29.93
N GLN A 129 10.62 2.75 29.42
CA GLN A 129 10.58 1.55 28.59
C GLN A 129 10.00 0.33 29.32
N LEU A 130 10.33 0.17 30.60
CA LEU A 130 9.78 -0.92 31.42
C LEU A 130 8.29 -0.72 31.70
N ALA A 131 7.86 0.52 31.95
CA ALA A 131 6.45 0.87 32.10
C ALA A 131 5.67 0.60 30.81
N ASP A 132 6.22 0.98 29.66
CA ASP A 132 5.64 0.69 28.34
C ASP A 132 5.53 -0.83 28.11
N ASN A 133 6.57 -1.59 28.43
CA ASN A 133 6.56 -3.06 28.35
C ASN A 133 5.55 -3.69 29.31
N LEU A 134 5.43 -3.16 30.54
CA LEU A 134 4.47 -3.64 31.53
C LEU A 134 3.04 -3.36 31.07
N GLN A 135 2.77 -2.17 30.52
CA GLN A 135 1.47 -1.83 29.95
C GLN A 135 1.14 -2.72 28.74
N LEU A 136 2.13 -3.04 27.91
CA LEU A 136 1.96 -3.99 26.81
C LEU A 136 1.62 -5.39 27.32
N MET A 137 2.36 -5.90 28.32
CA MET A 137 2.09 -7.19 28.95
C MET A 137 0.73 -7.23 29.65
N GLN A 138 0.30 -6.14 30.29
CA GLN A 138 -1.03 -6.02 30.89
C GLN A 138 -2.14 -6.07 29.84
N ASN A 139 -1.87 -5.70 28.59
CA ASN A 139 -2.86 -5.69 27.52
C ASN A 139 -2.88 -6.99 26.69
N VAL A 140 -2.00 -7.95 26.98
CA VAL A 140 -1.90 -9.23 26.26
C VAL A 140 -2.60 -10.35 27.02
N PHE A 141 -3.36 -11.16 26.29
CA PHE A 141 -3.97 -12.40 26.75
C PHE A 141 -3.29 -13.57 26.04
N VAL A 142 -2.62 -14.47 26.77
CA VAL A 142 -1.87 -15.59 26.20
C VAL A 142 -2.80 -16.79 25.98
N ALA A 143 -2.91 -17.27 24.75
CA ALA A 143 -3.91 -18.26 24.33
C ALA A 143 -3.77 -19.61 25.07
N SER A 144 -2.55 -20.14 25.21
CA SER A 144 -2.30 -21.43 25.87
C SER A 144 -2.74 -21.46 27.34
N TRP A 145 -2.67 -20.33 28.04
CA TRP A 145 -3.12 -20.22 29.44
C TRP A 145 -4.64 -20.42 29.61
N HIS A 146 -5.36 -20.42 28.50
CA HIS A 146 -6.81 -20.62 28.44
C HIS A 146 -7.19 -21.86 27.63
N GLY A 147 -6.27 -22.82 27.48
CA GLY A 147 -6.53 -24.10 26.80
C GLY A 147 -6.64 -23.99 25.28
N VAL A 148 -6.12 -22.90 24.70
CA VAL A 148 -6.06 -22.70 23.25
C VAL A 148 -4.61 -22.90 22.82
N ASP A 149 -4.25 -24.17 22.67
CA ASP A 149 -2.90 -24.63 22.37
C ASP A 149 -2.94 -25.75 21.31
N SER A 150 -1.80 -26.38 21.06
CA SER A 150 -1.70 -27.48 20.09
C SER A 150 -2.51 -28.74 20.44
N SER A 151 -2.99 -28.89 21.69
CA SER A 151 -3.78 -30.06 22.14
C SER A 151 -5.22 -30.05 21.62
N VAL A 152 -5.73 -28.92 21.10
CA VAL A 152 -7.05 -28.82 20.46
C VAL A 152 -7.18 -29.78 19.26
N GLY A 153 -6.06 -30.16 18.64
CA GLY A 153 -6.02 -31.13 17.54
C GLY A 153 -6.70 -30.62 16.27
N THR A 154 -7.33 -31.51 15.50
CA THR A 154 -7.98 -31.14 14.23
C THR A 154 -9.49 -30.87 14.37
N ALA A 155 -10.03 -30.93 15.59
CA ALA A 155 -11.44 -30.70 15.86
C ALA A 155 -11.85 -29.25 15.57
N ASP A 156 -13.16 -29.01 15.47
CA ASP A 156 -13.69 -27.65 15.33
C ASP A 156 -13.41 -26.82 16.58
N ALA A 157 -12.59 -25.78 16.42
CA ALA A 157 -12.12 -24.88 17.46
C ALA A 157 -13.05 -23.68 17.72
N THR A 158 -14.22 -23.61 17.07
CA THR A 158 -15.15 -22.47 17.20
C THR A 158 -15.43 -22.12 18.66
N THR A 159 -15.87 -23.10 19.46
CA THR A 159 -16.28 -22.86 20.85
C THR A 159 -15.12 -22.41 21.73
N VAL A 160 -13.96 -23.06 21.60
CA VAL A 160 -12.79 -22.76 22.44
C VAL A 160 -12.22 -21.37 22.13
N LEU A 161 -12.17 -20.98 20.85
CA LEU A 161 -11.76 -19.63 20.44
C LEU A 161 -12.75 -18.56 20.92
N ASN A 162 -14.06 -18.81 20.80
CA ASN A 162 -15.07 -17.86 21.30
C ASN A 162 -14.98 -17.64 22.81
N ASN A 163 -14.68 -18.70 23.58
CA ASN A 163 -14.45 -18.59 25.02
C ASN A 163 -13.20 -17.74 25.32
N LEU A 164 -12.10 -17.96 24.59
CA LEU A 164 -10.87 -17.16 24.70
C LEU A 164 -11.14 -15.68 24.43
N PHE A 165 -11.79 -15.36 23.32
CA PHE A 165 -12.06 -13.96 22.94
C PHE A 165 -13.00 -13.28 23.93
N THR A 166 -14.02 -13.99 24.40
CA THR A 166 -14.92 -13.48 25.44
C THR A 166 -14.15 -13.17 26.73
N ALA A 167 -13.31 -14.10 27.19
CA ALA A 167 -12.51 -13.91 28.39
C ALA A 167 -11.50 -12.76 28.26
N ALA A 168 -10.82 -12.64 27.12
CA ALA A 168 -9.90 -11.55 26.83
C ALA A 168 -10.61 -10.18 26.90
N LYS A 169 -11.78 -10.05 26.26
CA LYS A 169 -12.58 -8.83 26.30
C LYS A 169 -13.07 -8.50 27.71
N SER A 170 -13.59 -9.48 28.44
CA SER A 170 -14.03 -9.29 29.84
C SER A 170 -12.88 -8.85 30.75
N ALA A 171 -11.65 -9.27 30.45
CA ALA A 171 -10.45 -8.83 31.16
C ALA A 171 -9.87 -7.49 30.67
N GLY A 172 -10.59 -6.79 29.77
CA GLY A 172 -10.18 -5.50 29.21
C GLY A 172 -8.93 -5.59 28.34
N LYS A 173 -8.63 -6.76 27.77
CA LYS A 173 -7.44 -6.96 26.94
C LYS A 173 -7.67 -6.46 25.53
N ARG A 174 -6.58 -5.97 24.95
CA ARG A 174 -6.54 -5.50 23.57
C ARG A 174 -5.95 -6.56 22.63
N TYR A 175 -5.00 -7.34 23.12
CA TYR A 175 -4.27 -8.33 22.34
C TYR A 175 -4.56 -9.75 22.81
N VAL A 176 -4.62 -10.67 21.86
CA VAL A 176 -4.54 -12.11 22.11
C VAL A 176 -3.30 -12.65 21.41
N TYR A 177 -2.39 -13.23 22.17
CA TYR A 177 -1.16 -13.82 21.67
C TYR A 177 -1.26 -15.34 21.63
N PHE A 178 -1.18 -15.91 20.42
CA PHE A 178 -1.13 -17.33 20.15
C PHE A 178 0.31 -17.80 20.17
N ASP A 179 0.75 -18.26 21.34
CA ASP A 179 2.12 -18.68 21.63
C ASP A 179 2.52 -20.01 20.99
N ASP A 180 1.54 -20.87 20.69
CA ASP A 180 1.74 -22.16 20.04
C ASP A 180 1.56 -22.11 18.51
N GLN A 181 2.39 -22.86 17.79
CA GLN A 181 2.19 -23.09 16.36
C GLN A 181 1.08 -24.11 16.14
N HIS A 182 -0.06 -23.68 15.59
CA HIS A 182 -1.20 -24.55 15.34
C HIS A 182 -2.14 -24.00 14.24
N THR A 183 -2.93 -24.89 13.62
CA THR A 183 -3.99 -24.50 12.68
C THR A 183 -5.35 -24.86 13.26
N TYR A 184 -6.10 -23.84 13.69
CA TYR A 184 -7.44 -24.00 14.24
C TYR A 184 -8.47 -24.10 13.11
N ASN A 185 -9.12 -25.26 12.97
CA ASN A 185 -10.24 -25.46 12.05
C ASN A 185 -11.52 -24.90 12.68
N VAL A 186 -12.28 -24.06 11.97
CA VAL A 186 -13.46 -23.37 12.53
C VAL A 186 -14.64 -23.46 11.57
N SER A 187 -15.77 -24.02 12.00
CA SER A 187 -16.99 -24.06 11.17
C SER A 187 -18.05 -23.02 11.54
N GLY A 188 -18.05 -22.52 12.78
CA GLY A 188 -18.98 -21.49 13.25
C GLY A 188 -18.40 -20.07 13.21
N VAL A 189 -19.18 -19.09 13.65
CA VAL A 189 -18.79 -17.68 13.68
C VAL A 189 -17.88 -17.38 14.88
N LEU A 190 -16.79 -16.64 14.66
CA LEU A 190 -15.87 -16.18 15.70
C LEU A 190 -16.32 -14.84 16.29
N ILE A 191 -17.02 -14.91 17.42
CA ILE A 191 -17.62 -13.76 18.10
C ILE A 191 -16.55 -13.04 18.92
N GLY A 192 -16.52 -11.71 18.84
CA GLY A 192 -15.62 -10.86 19.63
C GLY A 192 -14.16 -10.83 19.17
N ALA A 193 -13.74 -11.73 18.27
CA ALA A 193 -12.39 -11.77 17.70
C ALA A 193 -11.95 -10.43 17.08
N ARG A 194 -12.91 -9.66 16.56
CA ARG A 194 -12.71 -8.40 15.81
C ARG A 194 -12.54 -7.17 16.69
N ASP A 195 -12.85 -7.30 17.98
CA ASP A 195 -12.54 -6.30 19.00
C ASP A 195 -11.18 -6.56 19.67
N LEU A 196 -10.37 -7.46 19.10
CA LEU A 196 -9.08 -7.87 19.60
C LEU A 196 -8.06 -7.87 18.46
N ILE A 197 -6.80 -7.59 18.80
CA ILE A 197 -5.68 -7.74 17.89
C ILE A 197 -5.07 -9.13 18.13
N LEU A 198 -5.18 -10.01 17.13
CA LEU A 198 -4.72 -11.39 17.21
C LEU A 198 -3.29 -11.50 16.65
N LEU A 199 -2.34 -11.95 17.47
CA LEU A 199 -0.92 -12.05 17.13
C LEU A 199 -0.39 -13.46 17.44
N GLY A 200 0.67 -13.92 16.77
CA GLY A 200 1.38 -15.15 17.16
C GLY A 200 1.56 -16.17 16.04
N ASN A 201 1.90 -17.40 16.41
CA ASN A 201 2.39 -18.43 15.48
C ASN A 201 1.32 -19.38 14.95
N ALA A 202 0.05 -19.09 15.22
CA ALA A 202 -1.08 -19.91 14.80
C ALA A 202 -1.78 -19.39 13.54
N THR A 203 -2.67 -20.21 12.98
CA THR A 203 -3.52 -19.88 11.83
C THR A 203 -4.97 -20.30 12.11
N ILE A 204 -5.93 -19.52 11.63
CA ILE A 204 -7.35 -19.88 11.63
C ILE A 204 -7.73 -20.32 10.21
N LYS A 205 -8.22 -21.55 10.08
CA LYS A 205 -8.80 -22.09 8.84
C LYS A 205 -10.30 -22.22 9.03
N SER A 206 -11.07 -21.27 8.51
CA SER A 206 -12.52 -21.29 8.65
C SER A 206 -13.24 -21.65 7.36
N SER A 207 -14.25 -22.52 7.45
CA SER A 207 -15.21 -22.76 6.38
C SER A 207 -16.37 -21.76 6.38
N ASN A 208 -16.44 -20.88 7.39
CA ASN A 208 -17.47 -19.86 7.50
C ASN A 208 -16.94 -18.53 6.95
N LEU A 209 -17.57 -18.03 5.89
CA LEU A 209 -17.16 -16.78 5.22
C LEU A 209 -17.26 -15.55 6.12
N ASP A 210 -18.10 -15.60 7.15
CA ASP A 210 -18.16 -14.54 8.15
C ASP A 210 -16.79 -14.36 8.82
N ASN A 211 -15.99 -15.40 8.98
CA ASN A 211 -14.65 -15.30 9.58
C ASN A 211 -13.55 -14.85 8.61
N TYR A 212 -13.85 -14.54 7.34
CA TYR A 212 -12.83 -14.28 6.30
C TYR A 212 -11.80 -13.20 6.68
N TYR A 213 -12.24 -12.19 7.46
CA TYR A 213 -11.38 -11.10 7.94
C TYR A 213 -10.77 -11.33 9.32
N VAL A 214 -11.03 -12.47 9.95
CA VAL A 214 -10.43 -12.85 11.25
C VAL A 214 -9.17 -13.64 10.99
N GLN A 215 -8.05 -13.13 11.46
CA GLN A 215 -6.76 -13.77 11.27
C GLN A 215 -5.80 -13.46 12.39
N ILE A 216 -4.83 -14.36 12.56
CA ILE A 216 -3.72 -14.20 13.49
C ILE A 216 -2.54 -13.62 12.72
N CYS A 217 -1.99 -12.52 13.21
CA CYS A 217 -0.81 -11.91 12.61
C CYS A 217 0.48 -12.57 13.11
N ASN A 218 1.19 -13.21 12.18
CA ASN A 218 2.44 -13.93 12.46
C ASN A 218 3.70 -13.14 12.06
N THR A 219 3.55 -11.86 11.71
CA THR A 219 4.65 -10.97 11.35
C THR A 219 4.73 -9.81 12.33
N GLN A 220 5.94 -9.27 12.51
CA GLN A 220 6.20 -8.05 13.27
C GLN A 220 6.37 -6.82 12.35
N GLN A 221 6.14 -6.99 11.05
CA GLN A 221 6.31 -5.92 10.08
C GLN A 221 5.19 -4.87 10.21
N HIS A 222 5.56 -3.63 10.47
CA HIS A 222 4.65 -2.49 10.36
C HIS A 222 4.60 -1.98 8.92
N PHE A 223 3.43 -1.48 8.51
CA PHE A 223 3.29 -0.82 7.21
C PHE A 223 3.92 0.58 7.25
N ASN A 224 4.79 0.87 6.28
CA ASN A 224 5.47 2.16 6.13
C ASN A 224 5.42 2.69 4.68
N GLY A 225 4.55 2.13 3.84
CA GLY A 225 4.36 2.53 2.45
C GLY A 225 3.31 3.63 2.29
N ARG A 226 3.00 3.95 1.03
CA ARG A 226 1.86 4.82 0.68
C ARG A 226 0.56 4.03 0.58
N TYR A 227 -0.51 4.61 1.09
CA TYR A 227 -1.86 4.04 1.00
C TYR A 227 -2.54 4.40 -0.31
N ASN A 228 -2.50 5.68 -0.68
CA ASN A 228 -3.15 6.18 -1.89
C ASN A 228 -2.43 5.69 -3.14
N THR A 229 -3.16 5.66 -4.26
CA THR A 229 -2.55 5.39 -5.56
C THR A 229 -2.46 6.67 -6.36
N LYS A 230 -1.22 7.13 -6.61
CA LYS A 230 -0.94 8.18 -7.59
C LYS A 230 -0.80 7.54 -8.97
N ILE A 231 -1.66 7.95 -9.91
CA ILE A 231 -1.45 7.64 -11.32
C ILE A 231 -0.57 8.74 -11.89
N TYR A 232 0.40 8.36 -12.72
CA TYR A 232 1.13 9.35 -13.51
C TYR A 232 0.23 9.85 -14.65
N ASN A 233 -0.64 10.79 -14.31
CA ASN A 233 -1.44 11.55 -15.26
C ASN A 233 -1.15 13.05 -15.02
N PRO A 234 -0.47 13.75 -15.94
CA PRO A 234 -0.11 15.16 -15.76
C PRO A 234 -1.34 16.06 -15.59
N ASP A 235 -2.50 15.64 -16.10
CA ASP A 235 -3.72 16.43 -16.09
C ASP A 235 -4.63 16.15 -14.87
N MET A 236 -4.28 15.18 -14.02
CA MET A 236 -5.10 14.76 -12.86
C MET A 236 -5.48 15.93 -11.95
N PHE A 237 -4.54 16.87 -11.77
CA PHE A 237 -4.72 18.08 -10.95
C PHE A 237 -4.71 19.38 -11.75
N ALA A 238 -5.06 19.35 -13.04
CA ALA A 238 -4.97 20.53 -13.91
C ALA A 238 -5.83 21.70 -13.40
N ALA A 239 -7.12 21.48 -13.10
CA ALA A 239 -8.01 22.54 -12.60
C ALA A 239 -7.56 23.06 -11.21
N TRP A 240 -7.15 22.15 -10.33
CA TRP A 240 -6.57 22.50 -9.03
C TRP A 240 -5.35 23.43 -9.17
N LYS A 241 -4.38 23.10 -10.03
CA LYS A 241 -3.15 23.89 -10.22
C LYS A 241 -3.45 25.30 -10.74
N VAL A 242 -4.41 25.43 -11.65
CA VAL A 242 -4.88 26.75 -12.13
C VAL A 242 -5.50 27.55 -10.99
N ALA A 243 -6.36 26.92 -10.18
CA ALA A 243 -7.06 27.58 -9.08
C ALA A 243 -6.10 28.04 -7.96
N ILE A 244 -5.15 27.18 -7.56
CA ILE A 244 -4.10 27.52 -6.60
C ILE A 244 -3.29 28.73 -7.10
N SER A 245 -2.91 28.75 -8.37
CA SER A 245 -2.17 29.87 -8.97
C SER A 245 -2.98 31.18 -8.99
N SER A 246 -4.32 31.08 -9.03
CA SER A 246 -5.23 32.24 -8.99
C SER A 246 -5.49 32.77 -7.57
N GLY A 247 -5.13 32.01 -6.53
CA GLY A 247 -5.31 32.37 -5.12
C GLY A 247 -6.71 32.12 -4.55
N THR A 248 -7.65 31.59 -5.32
CA THR A 248 -8.98 31.17 -4.84
C THR A 248 -9.34 29.79 -5.36
N VAL A 249 -9.81 28.91 -4.48
CA VAL A 249 -10.13 27.51 -4.81
C VAL A 249 -11.51 27.13 -4.27
N ASN A 250 -12.35 26.56 -5.13
CA ASN A 250 -13.63 25.95 -4.75
C ASN A 250 -13.45 24.43 -4.57
N VAL A 251 -13.73 23.92 -3.39
CA VAL A 251 -13.67 22.48 -3.07
C VAL A 251 -15.07 21.97 -2.80
N CYS A 252 -15.52 20.96 -3.55
CA CYS A 252 -16.80 20.29 -3.34
C CYS A 252 -16.59 18.86 -2.84
N ILE A 253 -17.32 18.48 -1.80
CA ILE A 253 -17.37 17.11 -1.28
C ILE A 253 -18.76 16.54 -1.57
N TRP A 254 -18.80 15.39 -2.23
CA TRP A 254 -20.03 14.71 -2.62
C TRP A 254 -19.98 13.27 -2.11
N GLY A 255 -20.93 12.88 -1.26
CA GLY A 255 -20.89 11.56 -0.64
C GLY A 255 -22.08 11.25 0.24
N ASP A 256 -21.91 10.25 1.10
CA ASP A 256 -22.95 9.69 1.97
C ASP A 256 -22.93 10.26 3.41
N SER A 257 -23.51 9.52 4.38
CA SER A 257 -23.59 9.93 5.79
C SER A 257 -22.24 10.11 6.48
N ILE A 258 -21.17 9.49 5.98
CA ILE A 258 -19.83 9.73 6.54
C ILE A 258 -19.35 11.13 6.15
N SER A 259 -19.70 11.53 4.93
CA SER A 259 -19.28 12.79 4.31
C SER A 259 -20.06 14.00 4.83
N THR A 260 -21.28 13.81 5.36
CA THR A 260 -22.11 14.92 5.89
C THR A 260 -21.45 15.60 7.10
N GLY A 261 -20.65 14.84 7.85
CA GLY A 261 -20.13 15.25 9.16
C GLY A 261 -21.19 15.26 10.27
N SER A 262 -22.47 15.51 9.98
CA SER A 262 -23.51 15.51 11.00
C SER A 262 -23.79 14.14 11.58
N ASP A 263 -23.86 13.14 10.71
CA ASP A 263 -24.33 11.81 11.06
C ASP A 263 -23.26 11.03 11.80
N CYS A 264 -21.97 11.32 11.57
CA CYS A 264 -20.87 10.76 12.36
C CYS A 264 -20.82 11.33 13.76
N LEU A 265 -21.21 12.60 13.93
CA LEU A 265 -20.90 13.38 15.14
C LEU A 265 -22.12 13.60 16.05
N GLY A 266 -23.34 13.34 15.57
CA GLY A 266 -24.58 13.61 16.33
C GLY A 266 -24.98 15.08 16.22
N ILE A 267 -24.55 15.76 15.15
CA ILE A 267 -24.63 17.21 14.97
C ILE A 267 -25.29 17.51 13.64
N SER A 268 -26.62 17.59 13.57
CA SER A 268 -27.29 17.99 12.33
C SER A 268 -26.84 19.39 11.88
N TYR A 269 -26.30 19.48 10.67
CA TYR A 269 -26.13 20.74 9.96
C TYR A 269 -27.43 21.03 9.18
N GLY A 270 -28.32 21.82 9.79
CA GLY A 270 -29.61 22.21 9.18
C GLY A 270 -30.83 21.94 10.06
N ASN A 271 -31.88 22.72 9.84
CA ASN A 271 -32.95 23.16 10.77
C ASN A 271 -33.86 22.12 11.46
N ASN A 272 -33.53 20.84 11.61
CA ASN A 272 -34.36 19.94 12.42
C ASN A 272 -33.56 18.74 12.97
N VAL A 273 -33.42 18.67 14.30
CA VAL A 273 -33.79 17.57 15.21
C VAL A 273 -33.07 17.75 16.56
N GLN A 274 -33.75 17.32 17.62
CA GLN A 274 -33.52 17.61 19.04
C GLN A 274 -32.24 16.97 19.62
N PHE A 275 -31.56 17.78 20.43
CA PHE A 275 -30.39 17.45 21.24
C PHE A 275 -30.83 16.86 22.59
N SER A 276 -30.45 15.63 22.96
CA SER A 276 -30.67 15.21 24.35
C SER A 276 -29.63 14.31 25.00
N ASN A 277 -28.81 13.52 24.30
CA ASN A 277 -27.93 12.55 24.98
C ASN A 277 -26.49 12.56 24.42
N TRP A 278 -25.66 13.47 24.92
CA TRP A 278 -24.22 13.50 24.60
C TRP A 278 -23.42 13.07 25.84
N ALA A 279 -22.46 12.17 25.66
CA ALA A 279 -21.42 11.95 26.66
C ALA A 279 -20.47 13.17 26.67
N PRO A 280 -19.85 13.52 27.81
CA PRO A 280 -18.88 14.63 27.91
C PRO A 280 -17.70 14.55 26.92
N ASP A 281 -17.41 13.35 26.40
CA ASP A 281 -16.33 13.06 25.45
C ASP A 281 -16.81 12.91 23.99
N GLY A 282 -18.08 13.23 23.72
CA GLY A 282 -18.67 13.09 22.38
C GLY A 282 -18.00 13.99 21.33
N LEU A 283 -17.85 13.45 20.12
CA LEU A 283 -17.27 14.11 18.95
C LEU A 283 -17.78 15.56 18.77
N THR A 284 -16.86 16.51 18.55
CA THR A 284 -17.19 17.88 18.15
C THR A 284 -17.29 17.97 16.62
N PRO A 285 -17.88 19.05 16.05
CA PRO A 285 -17.86 19.27 14.59
C PRO A 285 -16.46 19.18 13.94
N SER A 286 -15.41 19.47 14.71
CA SER A 286 -14.01 19.41 14.28
C SER A 286 -13.50 17.98 14.05
N ASP A 287 -14.26 16.96 14.43
CA ASP A 287 -13.84 15.56 14.36
C ASP A 287 -14.37 14.81 13.12
N SER A 288 -15.05 15.47 12.19
CA SER A 288 -15.35 14.88 10.87
C SER A 288 -14.14 14.95 9.95
N TYR A 289 -13.95 13.92 9.10
CA TYR A 289 -12.82 13.92 8.17
C TYR A 289 -12.88 15.10 7.18
N TYR A 290 -14.09 15.55 6.81
CA TYR A 290 -14.25 16.67 5.89
C TYR A 290 -13.66 17.95 6.50
N LYS A 291 -13.89 18.16 7.81
CA LYS A 291 -13.37 19.33 8.51
C LYS A 291 -11.85 19.24 8.69
N ARG A 292 -11.34 18.05 9.03
CA ARG A 292 -9.90 17.78 9.08
C ARG A 292 -9.21 18.03 7.74
N LEU A 293 -9.85 17.67 6.63
CA LEU A 293 -9.35 18.00 5.29
C LEU A 293 -9.32 19.52 5.05
N MET A 294 -10.36 20.26 5.43
CA MET A 294 -10.35 21.73 5.30
C MET A 294 -9.15 22.35 6.05
N ASP A 295 -8.91 21.88 7.27
CA ASP A 295 -7.79 22.36 8.09
C ASP A 295 -6.43 21.99 7.46
N MET A 296 -6.29 20.78 6.91
CA MET A 296 -5.08 20.37 6.18
C MET A 296 -4.83 21.23 4.94
N LEU A 297 -5.85 21.48 4.12
CA LEU A 297 -5.72 22.29 2.91
C LEU A 297 -5.37 23.75 3.22
N THR A 298 -6.07 24.36 4.18
CA THR A 298 -5.79 25.74 4.60
C THR A 298 -4.43 25.90 5.27
N THR A 299 -3.94 24.86 5.94
CA THR A 299 -2.59 24.84 6.51
C THR A 299 -1.51 24.69 5.44
N GLN A 300 -1.71 23.78 4.47
CA GLN A 300 -0.76 23.53 3.38
C GLN A 300 -0.65 24.73 2.42
N PHE A 301 -1.77 25.41 2.16
CA PHE A 301 -1.86 26.51 1.21
C PHE A 301 -2.33 27.81 1.90
N PRO A 302 -1.53 28.41 2.79
CA PRO A 302 -1.96 29.52 3.65
C PRO A 302 -2.26 30.82 2.90
N ASN A 303 -1.77 30.97 1.66
CA ASN A 303 -1.98 32.14 0.82
C ASN A 303 -3.16 31.98 -0.15
N VAL A 304 -3.94 30.90 -0.03
CA VAL A 304 -5.07 30.59 -0.90
C VAL A 304 -6.37 30.75 -0.11
N THR A 305 -7.36 31.41 -0.73
CA THR A 305 -8.72 31.48 -0.18
C THR A 305 -9.52 30.27 -0.63
N PHE A 306 -10.03 29.49 0.33
CA PHE A 306 -10.84 28.30 0.04
C PHE A 306 -12.34 28.54 0.27
N ASN A 307 -13.14 28.17 -0.73
CA ASN A 307 -14.58 28.03 -0.60
C ASN A 307 -14.94 26.55 -0.54
N PHE A 308 -15.51 26.11 0.59
CA PHE A 308 -15.88 24.71 0.79
C PHE A 308 -17.37 24.49 0.64
N TYR A 309 -17.74 23.49 -0.16
CA TYR A 309 -19.11 23.08 -0.39
C TYR A 309 -19.28 21.62 -0.03
N ASN A 310 -20.04 21.33 1.03
CA ASN A 310 -20.46 19.97 1.31
C ASN A 310 -21.83 19.71 0.64
N ARG A 311 -21.87 18.71 -0.23
CA ARG A 311 -23.05 18.22 -0.94
C ARG A 311 -23.33 16.77 -0.61
N ALA A 312 -22.83 16.27 0.52
CA ALA A 312 -23.14 14.94 0.99
C ALA A 312 -24.54 14.84 1.60
N ILE A 313 -25.15 13.64 1.53
CA ILE A 313 -26.47 13.35 2.11
C ILE A 313 -26.44 12.00 2.81
N GLY A 314 -26.95 11.94 4.04
CA GLY A 314 -27.01 10.72 4.82
C GLY A 314 -27.84 9.60 4.17
N GLY A 315 -27.36 8.35 4.28
CA GLY A 315 -28.10 7.16 3.83
C GLY A 315 -28.22 6.96 2.32
N THR A 316 -27.53 7.78 1.52
CA THR A 316 -27.61 7.73 0.06
C THR A 316 -26.53 6.85 -0.57
N ASN A 317 -26.80 6.42 -1.81
CA ASN A 317 -25.86 5.68 -2.66
C ASN A 317 -25.51 6.48 -3.92
N ILE A 318 -24.42 6.10 -4.60
CA ILE A 318 -23.97 6.76 -5.85
C ILE A 318 -25.03 6.69 -6.97
N GLN A 319 -25.87 5.65 -6.97
CA GLN A 319 -27.04 5.47 -7.84
C GLN A 319 -27.93 6.72 -7.90
N MET A 320 -28.04 7.45 -6.79
CA MET A 320 -28.98 8.54 -6.60
C MET A 320 -28.47 9.88 -7.17
N TRP A 321 -27.35 9.89 -7.90
CA TRP A 321 -26.68 11.10 -8.39
C TRP A 321 -27.56 12.01 -9.29
N LYS A 322 -28.59 11.43 -9.92
CA LYS A 322 -29.59 12.12 -10.75
C LYS A 322 -30.96 12.24 -10.08
N GLU A 323 -31.08 11.91 -8.81
CA GLU A 323 -32.31 12.13 -8.06
C GLU A 323 -32.43 13.59 -7.61
N THR A 324 -33.67 14.06 -7.46
CA THR A 324 -33.95 15.39 -6.93
C THR A 324 -33.59 15.47 -5.46
N GLN A 325 -32.60 16.29 -5.13
CA GLN A 325 -32.17 16.59 -3.77
C GLN A 325 -32.44 18.06 -3.44
N THR A 326 -32.65 18.36 -2.15
CA THR A 326 -32.94 19.72 -1.68
C THR A 326 -31.79 20.26 -0.86
N PHE A 327 -31.15 21.32 -1.35
CA PHE A 327 -30.17 22.11 -0.59
C PHE A 327 -30.65 23.56 -0.53
N ASN A 328 -30.58 24.18 0.66
CA ASN A 328 -31.01 25.57 0.89
C ASN A 328 -32.45 25.86 0.38
N GLY A 329 -33.34 24.87 0.50
CA GLY A 329 -34.74 24.98 0.05
C GLY A 329 -34.95 24.85 -1.46
N VAL A 330 -33.91 24.55 -2.25
CA VAL A 330 -33.99 24.38 -3.71
C VAL A 330 -33.89 22.91 -4.08
N GLY A 331 -34.94 22.36 -4.69
CA GLY A 331 -34.97 20.99 -5.22
C GLY A 331 -34.50 20.94 -6.67
N LYS A 332 -33.49 20.12 -6.97
CA LYS A 332 -33.02 19.81 -8.34
C LYS A 332 -32.16 18.55 -8.32
N TRP A 333 -31.69 18.07 -9.47
CA TRP A 333 -30.84 16.88 -9.49
C TRP A 333 -29.59 17.09 -8.65
N TRP A 334 -29.17 16.05 -7.94
CA TRP A 334 -28.05 16.15 -7.02
C TRP A 334 -26.77 16.62 -7.72
N VAL A 335 -26.50 16.09 -8.91
CA VAL A 335 -25.37 16.52 -9.74
C VAL A 335 -25.43 18.00 -10.14
N ASP A 336 -26.62 18.59 -10.28
CA ASP A 336 -26.76 20.03 -10.58
C ASP A 336 -26.37 20.88 -9.36
N HIS A 337 -26.68 20.43 -8.14
CA HIS A 337 -26.18 21.08 -6.92
C HIS A 337 -24.66 21.04 -6.80
N VAL A 338 -24.03 20.02 -7.38
CA VAL A 338 -22.56 19.89 -7.46
C VAL A 338 -22.02 20.81 -8.56
N ALA A 339 -22.64 20.84 -9.74
CA ALA A 339 -22.25 21.71 -10.85
C ALA A 339 -22.22 23.20 -10.44
N GLU A 340 -23.23 23.64 -9.67
CA GLU A 340 -23.34 25.03 -9.19
C GLU A 340 -22.22 25.46 -8.23
N THR A 341 -21.53 24.51 -7.60
CA THR A 341 -20.36 24.84 -6.76
C THR A 341 -19.19 25.36 -7.60
N ASN A 342 -19.21 25.12 -8.92
CA ASN A 342 -18.14 25.44 -9.83
C ASN A 342 -16.78 24.99 -9.24
N ALA A 343 -16.70 23.72 -8.85
CA ALA A 343 -15.57 23.16 -8.11
C ALA A 343 -14.28 23.15 -8.94
N ASP A 344 -13.16 23.47 -8.31
CA ASP A 344 -11.80 23.24 -8.83
C ASP A 344 -11.30 21.86 -8.40
N LEU A 345 -11.74 21.40 -7.22
CA LEU A 345 -11.52 20.06 -6.70
C LEU A 345 -12.85 19.44 -6.28
N LEU A 346 -13.15 18.26 -6.82
CA LEU A 346 -14.32 17.46 -6.46
C LEU A 346 -13.87 16.15 -5.82
N ILE A 347 -14.27 15.94 -4.57
CA ILE A 347 -14.04 14.71 -3.81
C ILE A 347 -15.35 13.92 -3.77
N ILE A 348 -15.31 12.69 -4.27
CA ILE A 348 -16.48 11.80 -4.31
C ILE A 348 -16.25 10.64 -3.35
N ALA A 349 -17.10 10.53 -2.33
CA ALA A 349 -16.95 9.61 -1.19
C ALA A 349 -18.25 8.82 -0.94
N PHE A 350 -18.49 7.83 -1.80
CA PHE A 350 -19.60 6.87 -1.69
C PHE A 350 -19.05 5.45 -1.46
N GLY A 351 -19.95 4.53 -1.10
CA GLY A 351 -19.66 3.10 -1.06
C GLY A 351 -20.02 2.44 0.27
N MET A 352 -20.16 3.20 1.36
CA MET A 352 -20.49 2.62 2.67
C MET A 352 -21.91 2.02 2.68
N ASN A 353 -22.84 2.67 1.99
CA ASN A 353 -24.24 2.23 1.92
C ASN A 353 -24.49 1.18 0.81
N ASN A 354 -23.48 0.82 0.01
CA ASN A 354 -23.54 -0.28 -0.96
C ASN A 354 -23.41 -1.64 -0.25
N GLY A 355 -24.34 -1.91 0.66
CA GLY A 355 -24.37 -3.09 1.52
C GLY A 355 -24.93 -4.36 0.85
N SER A 356 -25.13 -4.34 -0.47
CA SER A 356 -25.47 -5.54 -1.24
C SER A 356 -24.46 -5.75 -2.35
N ILE A 357 -24.26 -7.00 -2.75
CA ILE A 357 -23.40 -7.32 -3.89
C ILE A 357 -23.91 -6.55 -5.12
N GLU A 358 -25.23 -6.54 -5.34
CA GLU A 358 -25.90 -5.85 -6.45
C GLU A 358 -25.53 -4.37 -6.52
N SER A 359 -25.72 -3.64 -5.41
CA SER A 359 -25.41 -2.21 -5.36
C SER A 359 -23.92 -1.92 -5.51
N GLY A 360 -23.04 -2.82 -5.04
CA GLY A 360 -21.60 -2.76 -5.28
C GLY A 360 -21.24 -3.00 -6.75
N ARG A 361 -21.95 -3.89 -7.45
CA ARG A 361 -21.75 -4.17 -8.89
C ARG A 361 -22.05 -2.95 -9.76
N GLU A 362 -23.07 -2.17 -9.43
CA GLU A 362 -23.40 -1.01 -10.25
C GLU A 362 -22.47 0.19 -10.03
N PHE A 363 -21.64 0.16 -8.99
CA PHE A 363 -20.84 1.32 -8.58
C PHE A 363 -19.94 1.84 -9.70
N ALA A 364 -19.22 0.94 -10.40
CA ALA A 364 -18.35 1.29 -11.51
C ALA A 364 -19.10 1.92 -12.70
N TYR A 365 -20.32 1.44 -12.98
CA TYR A 365 -21.19 2.02 -13.99
C TYR A 365 -21.52 3.46 -13.66
N TYR A 366 -21.97 3.73 -12.42
CA TYR A 366 -22.29 5.09 -11.99
C TYR A 366 -21.07 6.01 -11.90
N MET A 367 -19.89 5.49 -11.56
CA MET A 367 -18.65 6.27 -11.65
C MET A 367 -18.40 6.77 -13.08
N LYS A 368 -18.59 5.91 -14.08
CA LYS A 368 -18.45 6.28 -15.49
C LYS A 368 -19.53 7.27 -15.92
N GLU A 369 -20.79 7.01 -15.60
CA GLU A 369 -21.90 7.91 -15.93
C GLU A 369 -21.71 9.31 -15.35
N ILE A 370 -21.28 9.40 -14.08
CA ILE A 370 -20.99 10.67 -13.42
C ILE A 370 -19.82 11.37 -14.10
N ASN A 371 -18.73 10.66 -14.39
CA ASN A 371 -17.57 11.21 -15.08
C ASN A 371 -17.93 11.79 -16.46
N ASP A 372 -18.67 11.03 -17.27
CA ASP A 372 -19.06 11.45 -18.61
C ASP A 372 -20.03 12.63 -18.55
N TYR A 373 -20.99 12.59 -17.62
CA TYR A 373 -21.91 13.71 -17.41
C TYR A 373 -21.17 14.99 -17.01
N ILE A 374 -20.19 14.92 -16.10
CA ILE A 374 -19.34 16.06 -15.76
C ILE A 374 -18.59 16.54 -16.99
N GLY A 375 -18.00 15.63 -17.76
CA GLY A 375 -17.26 15.93 -18.98
C GLY A 375 -18.08 16.66 -20.04
N ASP A 376 -19.36 16.32 -20.16
CA ASP A 376 -20.27 16.83 -21.18
C ASP A 376 -21.05 18.09 -20.74
N ASN A 377 -21.34 18.22 -19.44
CA ASN A 377 -22.29 19.22 -18.94
C ASN A 377 -21.67 20.29 -18.03
N PHE A 378 -20.50 20.05 -17.43
CA PHE A 378 -19.89 21.04 -16.55
C PHE A 378 -19.09 22.05 -17.36
N THR A 379 -19.38 23.34 -17.19
CA THR A 379 -18.60 24.43 -17.81
C THR A 379 -17.13 24.39 -17.39
N LYS A 380 -16.86 24.09 -16.12
CA LYS A 380 -15.53 23.88 -15.57
C LYS A 380 -15.41 22.43 -15.08
N LYS A 381 -14.43 21.71 -15.62
CA LYS A 381 -14.15 20.32 -15.24
C LYS A 381 -13.24 20.32 -14.00
N PRO A 382 -13.72 19.86 -12.83
CA PRO A 382 -12.90 19.83 -11.62
C PRO A 382 -11.78 18.80 -11.75
N SER A 383 -10.69 19.00 -10.99
CA SER A 383 -9.82 17.89 -10.63
C SER A 383 -10.59 16.94 -9.71
N MET A 384 -10.55 15.65 -9.99
CA MET A 384 -11.41 14.67 -9.31
C MET A 384 -10.61 13.70 -8.46
N ALA A 385 -11.12 13.43 -7.25
CA ALA A 385 -10.59 12.42 -6.34
C ALA A 385 -11.70 11.49 -5.85
N TRP A 386 -11.51 10.19 -6.00
CA TRP A 386 -12.41 9.17 -5.50
C TRP A 386 -11.92 8.64 -4.15
N MET A 387 -12.76 8.72 -3.13
CA MET A 387 -12.48 8.14 -1.82
C MET A 387 -13.14 6.77 -1.73
N SER A 388 -12.34 5.71 -1.55
CA SER A 388 -12.87 4.36 -1.37
C SER A 388 -13.57 4.24 0.00
N ALA A 389 -14.67 3.50 0.09
CA ALA A 389 -15.29 3.21 1.38
C ALA A 389 -14.41 2.28 2.25
N PRO A 390 -14.25 2.57 3.56
CA PRO A 390 -13.74 1.57 4.49
C PRO A 390 -14.74 0.46 4.76
N ARG A 391 -14.24 -0.65 5.31
CA ARG A 391 -15.10 -1.73 5.81
C ARG A 391 -15.73 -1.31 7.13
N SER A 392 -17.06 -1.34 7.20
CA SER A 392 -17.79 -1.08 8.44
C SER A 392 -17.39 -2.08 9.55
N ALA A 393 -17.80 -1.83 10.78
CA ALA A 393 -17.73 -2.77 11.88
C ALA A 393 -18.27 -4.13 11.42
N LEU A 394 -17.53 -5.14 11.83
CA LEU A 394 -17.69 -6.50 11.41
C LEU A 394 -18.33 -7.31 12.56
N THR A 395 -18.97 -6.63 13.50
CA THR A 395 -19.65 -7.24 14.63
C THR A 395 -20.88 -8.00 14.12
N PHE A 396 -20.96 -9.31 14.40
CA PHE A 396 -22.09 -10.16 13.96
C PHE A 396 -23.37 -9.95 14.77
N GLN A 397 -23.35 -9.01 15.71
CA GLN A 397 -24.53 -8.58 16.42
C GLN A 397 -25.49 -7.81 15.51
N PHE A 398 -25.06 -7.49 14.28
CA PHE A 398 -25.88 -6.78 13.30
C PHE A 398 -25.59 -7.23 11.84
N PRO A 399 -26.57 -7.21 10.92
CA PRO A 399 -26.38 -7.62 9.53
C PRO A 399 -25.26 -6.87 8.78
N TRP A 400 -24.90 -5.66 9.24
CA TRP A 400 -23.85 -4.86 8.61
C TRP A 400 -22.48 -5.55 8.60
N GLY A 401 -22.20 -6.40 9.60
CA GLY A 401 -20.94 -7.13 9.73
C GLY A 401 -20.89 -8.46 8.97
N SER A 402 -21.99 -8.88 8.34
CA SER A 402 -22.04 -10.13 7.57
C SER A 402 -21.15 -10.08 6.33
N ALA A 403 -20.60 -11.22 5.94
CA ALA A 403 -19.72 -11.31 4.77
C ALA A 403 -20.38 -10.75 3.49
N ALA A 404 -21.65 -11.10 3.24
CA ALA A 404 -22.38 -10.66 2.05
C ALA A 404 -22.49 -9.12 1.96
N VAL A 405 -22.75 -8.45 3.07
CA VAL A 405 -22.90 -6.98 3.09
C VAL A 405 -21.53 -6.30 2.94
N GLN A 406 -20.48 -6.87 3.53
CA GLN A 406 -19.11 -6.35 3.38
C GLN A 406 -18.60 -6.48 1.95
N PHE A 407 -18.97 -7.55 1.26
CA PHE A 407 -18.61 -7.76 -0.14
C PHE A 407 -19.16 -6.67 -1.07
N GLY A 408 -20.39 -6.18 -0.86
CA GLY A 408 -20.90 -5.01 -1.59
C GLY A 408 -20.02 -3.77 -1.43
N ARG A 409 -19.57 -3.49 -0.21
CA ARG A 409 -18.68 -2.35 0.10
C ARG A 409 -17.28 -2.56 -0.45
N ASP A 410 -16.76 -3.78 -0.39
CA ASP A 410 -15.47 -4.15 -0.98
C ASP A 410 -15.48 -3.97 -2.49
N LEU A 411 -16.60 -4.30 -3.16
CA LEU A 411 -16.78 -4.06 -4.60
C LEU A 411 -16.81 -2.55 -4.90
N ALA A 412 -17.52 -1.75 -4.12
CA ALA A 412 -17.53 -0.29 -4.28
C ALA A 412 -16.14 0.33 -4.06
N ALA A 413 -15.44 -0.08 -2.99
CA ALA A 413 -14.08 0.37 -2.71
C ALA A 413 -13.10 -0.04 -3.82
N TYR A 414 -13.26 -1.26 -4.34
CA TYR A 414 -12.48 -1.75 -5.46
C TYR A 414 -12.75 -0.97 -6.75
N ALA A 415 -14.01 -0.69 -7.06
CA ALA A 415 -14.41 0.13 -8.20
C ALA A 415 -13.79 1.53 -8.09
N ALA A 416 -13.85 2.16 -6.92
CA ALA A 416 -13.19 3.45 -6.67
C ALA A 416 -11.67 3.40 -6.99
N ARG A 417 -10.98 2.33 -6.59
CA ARG A 417 -9.55 2.13 -6.89
C ARG A 417 -9.29 1.97 -8.37
N GLU A 418 -9.90 0.98 -9.01
CA GLU A 418 -9.52 0.63 -10.38
C GLU A 418 -10.13 1.56 -11.41
N TYR A 419 -11.42 1.91 -11.27
CA TYR A 419 -12.06 2.83 -12.21
C TYR A 419 -11.58 4.26 -12.02
N GLY A 420 -11.32 4.70 -10.78
CA GLY A 420 -10.67 5.99 -10.53
C GLY A 420 -9.36 6.11 -11.31
N LYS A 421 -8.55 5.04 -11.31
CA LYS A 421 -7.31 4.98 -12.11
C LYS A 421 -7.56 5.02 -13.61
N THR A 422 -8.51 4.24 -14.13
CA THR A 422 -8.79 4.23 -15.57
C THR A 422 -9.35 5.55 -16.09
N LEU A 423 -10.05 6.31 -15.25
CA LEU A 423 -10.58 7.63 -15.56
C LEU A 423 -9.52 8.74 -15.39
N GLY A 424 -8.33 8.41 -14.89
CA GLY A 424 -7.24 9.37 -14.68
C GLY A 424 -7.42 10.26 -13.45
N HIS A 425 -8.24 9.84 -12.49
CA HIS A 425 -8.56 10.58 -11.26
C HIS A 425 -7.71 10.09 -10.09
N TYR A 426 -7.57 10.91 -9.05
CA TYR A 426 -6.87 10.50 -7.83
C TYR A 426 -7.70 9.52 -7.00
N VAL A 427 -7.05 8.61 -6.27
CA VAL A 427 -7.71 7.67 -5.35
C VAL A 427 -7.24 7.87 -3.92
N ILE A 428 -8.15 8.32 -3.05
CA ILE A 428 -7.97 8.44 -1.59
C ILE A 428 -8.40 7.10 -0.96
N ASP A 429 -7.45 6.24 -0.62
CA ASP A 429 -7.72 4.82 -0.35
C ASP A 429 -7.93 4.50 1.13
N VAL A 430 -8.96 5.11 1.72
CA VAL A 430 -9.39 4.89 3.11
C VAL A 430 -9.72 3.40 3.36
N GLY A 431 -10.21 2.68 2.35
CA GLY A 431 -10.49 1.26 2.41
C GLY A 431 -9.24 0.42 2.64
N ARG A 432 -8.15 0.71 1.93
CA ARG A 432 -6.87 0.01 2.12
C ARG A 432 -6.25 0.35 3.47
N VAL A 433 -6.31 1.61 3.92
CA VAL A 433 -5.87 1.97 5.28
C VAL A 433 -6.63 1.14 6.32
N SER A 434 -7.96 1.07 6.20
CA SER A 434 -8.80 0.33 7.13
C SER A 434 -8.42 -1.15 7.16
N ASN A 435 -8.15 -1.74 6.00
CA ASN A 435 -7.77 -3.15 5.90
C ASN A 435 -6.44 -3.45 6.58
N ILE A 436 -5.42 -2.65 6.31
CA ILE A 436 -4.09 -2.83 6.89
C ILE A 436 -4.13 -2.61 8.40
N LYS A 437 -4.72 -1.50 8.87
CA LYS A 437 -4.73 -1.19 10.30
C LYS A 437 -5.62 -2.12 11.12
N ARG A 438 -6.70 -2.65 10.55
CA ARG A 438 -7.66 -3.50 11.26
C ARG A 438 -7.35 -4.98 11.17
N THR A 439 -7.15 -5.47 9.94
CA THR A 439 -6.94 -6.90 9.71
C THR A 439 -5.46 -7.23 9.69
N GLY A 440 -4.58 -6.27 9.36
CA GLY A 440 -3.18 -6.54 9.07
C GLY A 440 -2.94 -7.00 7.63
N LYS A 441 -3.96 -7.15 6.77
CA LYS A 441 -3.77 -7.56 5.36
C LYS A 441 -3.88 -6.38 4.41
N ASP A 442 -2.91 -6.27 3.51
CA ASP A 442 -3.01 -5.45 2.31
C ASP A 442 -3.57 -6.30 1.17
N TYR A 443 -4.87 -6.15 0.91
CA TYR A 443 -5.58 -6.91 -0.11
C TYR A 443 -5.28 -6.46 -1.55
N GLU A 444 -4.31 -5.56 -1.71
CA GLU A 444 -3.77 -5.14 -2.99
C GLU A 444 -2.51 -5.94 -3.34
N ASN A 445 -2.32 -6.26 -4.63
CA ASN A 445 -1.14 -6.96 -5.15
C ASN A 445 -0.88 -8.36 -4.53
N PRO A 446 -1.75 -9.36 -4.78
CA PRO A 446 -1.55 -10.73 -4.31
C PRO A 446 -0.27 -11.37 -4.88
N ILE A 447 0.36 -12.23 -4.08
CA ILE A 447 1.40 -13.18 -4.51
C ILE A 447 0.75 -14.55 -4.63
N LEU A 448 0.79 -15.16 -5.81
CA LEU A 448 0.25 -16.50 -6.00
C LEU A 448 1.12 -17.55 -5.31
N LYS A 449 0.52 -18.41 -4.48
CA LYS A 449 1.16 -19.58 -3.87
C LYS A 449 0.34 -20.83 -4.17
N SER A 450 1.01 -21.97 -4.26
CA SER A 450 0.33 -23.26 -4.46
C SER A 450 -0.57 -23.56 -3.26
N LEU A 451 -1.85 -23.81 -3.53
CA LEU A 451 -2.82 -24.28 -2.56
C LEU A 451 -2.95 -25.80 -2.60
N ALA A 452 -3.05 -26.37 -3.80
CA ALA A 452 -3.10 -27.81 -4.03
C ALA A 452 -2.61 -28.13 -5.45
N VAL A 453 -1.62 -28.99 -5.57
CA VAL A 453 -1.00 -29.35 -6.87
C VAL A 453 -0.78 -30.86 -7.04
N THR A 454 -1.06 -31.64 -6.00
CA THR A 454 -1.06 -33.11 -6.03
C THR A 454 -2.48 -33.66 -5.91
N ASP A 455 -2.71 -34.87 -6.42
CA ASP A 455 -4.03 -35.51 -6.32
C ASP A 455 -4.50 -35.67 -4.87
N ALA A 456 -3.59 -35.94 -3.93
CA ALA A 456 -3.92 -36.07 -2.52
C ALA A 456 -4.40 -34.74 -1.93
N GLU A 457 -3.71 -33.63 -2.23
CA GLU A 457 -4.11 -32.28 -1.79
C GLU A 457 -5.45 -31.86 -2.42
N ILE A 458 -5.62 -32.10 -3.73
CA ILE A 458 -6.87 -31.81 -4.45
C ILE A 458 -8.03 -32.60 -3.85
N SER A 459 -7.82 -33.90 -3.60
CA SER A 459 -8.81 -34.77 -2.98
C SER A 459 -9.26 -34.32 -1.60
N ALA A 460 -8.39 -33.62 -0.86
CA ALA A 460 -8.68 -33.12 0.47
C ALA A 460 -9.55 -31.86 0.49
N ILE A 461 -9.65 -31.14 -0.63
CA ILE A 461 -10.37 -29.85 -0.71
C ILE A 461 -11.54 -29.87 -1.69
N VAL A 462 -11.59 -30.84 -2.60
CA VAL A 462 -12.63 -30.93 -3.62
C VAL A 462 -13.93 -31.51 -3.06
N THR A 463 -15.05 -30.89 -3.44
CA THR A 463 -16.41 -31.26 -3.04
C THR A 463 -17.30 -31.31 -4.28
N GLY A 464 -18.56 -31.74 -4.13
CA GLY A 464 -19.54 -31.74 -5.22
C GLY A 464 -20.02 -33.13 -5.62
N ASN A 465 -20.73 -33.19 -6.74
CA ASN A 465 -21.30 -34.41 -7.29
C ASN A 465 -20.50 -34.82 -8.53
N TYR A 466 -19.59 -35.78 -8.37
CA TYR A 466 -18.71 -36.27 -9.44
C TYR A 466 -18.44 -37.77 -9.25
N VAL A 467 -18.11 -38.46 -10.35
CA VAL A 467 -17.53 -39.82 -10.24
C VAL A 467 -16.02 -39.69 -10.21
N LYS A 468 -15.37 -40.32 -9.24
CA LYS A 468 -13.90 -40.33 -9.13
C LYS A 468 -13.33 -41.71 -9.41
N ASN A 469 -12.35 -41.80 -10.31
CA ASN A 469 -11.58 -43.00 -10.57
C ASN A 469 -10.08 -42.69 -10.57
N GLY A 470 -9.37 -43.08 -9.51
CA GLY A 470 -7.98 -42.66 -9.31
C GLY A 470 -7.84 -41.14 -9.24
N SER A 471 -7.09 -40.57 -10.19
CA SER A 471 -6.86 -39.12 -10.34
C SER A 471 -7.85 -38.42 -11.28
N GLU A 472 -8.80 -39.16 -11.84
CA GLU A 472 -9.77 -38.65 -12.81
C GLU A 472 -11.12 -38.35 -12.14
N TYR A 473 -11.71 -37.23 -12.54
CA TYR A 473 -13.01 -36.73 -12.09
C TYR A 473 -13.93 -36.63 -13.31
N THR A 474 -15.06 -37.30 -13.27
CA THR A 474 -16.03 -37.33 -14.36
C THR A 474 -17.30 -36.58 -14.00
N ILE A 475 -17.75 -35.71 -14.92
CA ILE A 475 -19.04 -35.02 -14.88
C ILE A 475 -19.84 -35.38 -16.14
N SER A 476 -21.09 -35.83 -15.97
CA SER A 476 -21.89 -36.42 -17.07
C SER A 476 -23.17 -35.65 -17.41
N THR A 477 -23.80 -35.01 -16.43
CA THR A 477 -25.00 -34.17 -16.62
C THR A 477 -24.86 -32.85 -15.86
N ASP A 478 -25.86 -31.98 -15.97
CA ASP A 478 -25.98 -30.70 -15.24
C ASP A 478 -26.15 -30.84 -13.72
N GLU A 479 -26.41 -32.06 -13.24
CA GLU A 479 -26.38 -32.40 -11.82
C GLU A 479 -24.96 -32.64 -11.28
N TYR A 480 -23.98 -32.85 -12.17
CA TYR A 480 -22.60 -33.16 -11.84
C TYR A 480 -21.73 -31.91 -11.84
N TYR A 481 -20.95 -31.73 -10.77
CA TYR A 481 -20.09 -30.57 -10.58
C TYR A 481 -18.92 -30.89 -9.64
N ILE A 482 -17.83 -30.19 -9.86
CA ILE A 482 -16.63 -30.19 -9.01
C ILE A 482 -16.56 -28.80 -8.39
N ASN A 483 -16.58 -28.74 -7.06
CA ASN A 483 -16.56 -27.50 -6.31
C ASN A 483 -15.33 -27.42 -5.40
N PHE A 484 -14.64 -26.30 -5.46
CA PHE A 484 -13.52 -25.95 -4.62
C PHE A 484 -13.98 -24.83 -3.69
N PRO A 485 -14.40 -25.13 -2.44
CA PRO A 485 -14.98 -24.18 -1.48
C PRO A 485 -13.92 -23.28 -0.82
N VAL A 486 -12.81 -23.08 -1.50
CA VAL A 486 -11.72 -22.23 -1.09
C VAL A 486 -12.17 -20.81 -1.41
N GLY A 487 -12.36 -19.96 -0.39
CA GLY A 487 -12.81 -18.57 -0.53
C GLY A 487 -11.77 -17.70 -1.25
N LEU A 488 -11.48 -18.05 -2.50
CA LEU A 488 -10.37 -17.50 -3.27
C LEU A 488 -10.82 -16.19 -3.88
N LYS A 489 -10.16 -15.12 -3.47
CA LYS A 489 -10.33 -13.82 -4.10
C LYS A 489 -9.50 -13.74 -5.37
N ASP A 490 -8.22 -14.13 -5.34
CA ASP A 490 -7.34 -14.18 -6.51
C ASP A 490 -6.78 -15.59 -6.64
N PHE A 491 -6.67 -16.11 -7.86
CA PHE A 491 -6.28 -17.50 -8.07
C PHE A 491 -5.75 -17.79 -9.48
N VAL A 492 -5.07 -18.93 -9.59
CA VAL A 492 -4.86 -19.65 -10.85
C VAL A 492 -5.39 -21.05 -10.67
N PHE A 493 -6.24 -21.46 -11.60
CA PHE A 493 -6.78 -22.79 -11.66
C PHE A 493 -6.39 -23.42 -13.00
N GLU A 494 -5.69 -24.55 -12.96
CA GLU A 494 -5.25 -25.28 -14.15
C GLU A 494 -5.69 -26.74 -14.04
N PHE A 495 -6.17 -27.32 -15.13
CA PHE A 495 -6.59 -28.71 -15.20
C PHE A 495 -6.59 -29.21 -16.64
N ASP A 496 -6.49 -30.52 -16.80
CA ASP A 496 -6.68 -31.18 -18.10
C ASP A 496 -8.12 -31.68 -18.22
N VAL A 497 -8.73 -31.45 -19.37
CA VAL A 497 -10.08 -31.94 -19.68
C VAL A 497 -10.13 -32.65 -21.02
N LYS A 498 -10.86 -33.76 -21.07
CA LYS A 498 -11.13 -34.53 -22.28
C LYS A 498 -12.63 -34.51 -22.58
N PHE A 499 -12.96 -34.14 -23.81
CA PHE A 499 -14.33 -34.15 -24.32
C PHE A 499 -14.55 -35.35 -25.25
N PRO A 500 -15.70 -36.03 -25.18
CA PRO A 500 -15.98 -37.19 -26.02
C PRO A 500 -16.22 -36.78 -27.48
N THR A 501 -16.09 -37.73 -28.41
CA THR A 501 -16.35 -37.48 -29.84
C THR A 501 -17.83 -37.38 -30.18
N GLY A 502 -18.16 -36.61 -31.22
CA GLY A 502 -19.50 -36.60 -31.81
C GLY A 502 -20.50 -35.72 -31.06
N MET A 503 -20.00 -34.72 -30.33
CA MET A 503 -20.83 -33.78 -29.60
C MET A 503 -21.67 -32.93 -30.56
N SER A 504 -22.84 -32.49 -30.09
CA SER A 504 -23.74 -31.61 -30.84
C SER A 504 -23.23 -30.17 -30.86
N ASN A 505 -23.50 -29.43 -31.95
CA ASN A 505 -23.07 -28.04 -32.08
C ASN A 505 -23.79 -27.15 -31.04
N GLY A 506 -23.03 -26.50 -30.16
CA GLY A 506 -23.53 -25.53 -29.19
C GLY A 506 -24.37 -26.12 -28.04
N GLY A 507 -24.62 -27.43 -28.03
CA GLY A 507 -25.55 -28.08 -27.09
C GLY A 507 -24.91 -28.49 -25.75
N GLU A 508 -23.59 -28.52 -25.65
CA GLU A 508 -22.87 -28.99 -24.47
C GLU A 508 -21.61 -28.14 -24.23
N ASN A 509 -21.39 -27.72 -22.98
CA ASN A 509 -20.24 -26.92 -22.58
C ASN A 509 -19.83 -27.20 -21.14
N ILE A 510 -18.57 -26.89 -20.84
CA ILE A 510 -18.09 -26.75 -19.47
C ILE A 510 -18.36 -25.33 -19.00
N TRP A 511 -18.90 -25.23 -17.80
CA TRP A 511 -19.12 -24.00 -17.08
C TRP A 511 -18.08 -23.89 -15.98
N LEU A 512 -17.25 -22.86 -16.04
CA LEU A 512 -16.38 -22.42 -14.94
C LEU A 512 -17.03 -21.22 -14.26
N ALA A 513 -17.46 -21.38 -13.01
CA ALA A 513 -18.03 -20.31 -12.21
C ALA A 513 -17.05 -19.90 -11.11
N PHE A 514 -16.82 -18.59 -10.99
CA PHE A 514 -15.95 -18.03 -9.95
C PHE A 514 -16.78 -17.25 -8.93
N ASN A 515 -16.24 -17.14 -7.71
CA ASN A 515 -16.81 -16.40 -6.58
C ASN A 515 -18.24 -16.81 -6.19
N GLN A 516 -18.56 -18.10 -6.26
CA GLN A 516 -19.90 -18.60 -5.95
C GLN A 516 -20.15 -18.63 -4.43
N PHE A 517 -21.20 -17.94 -3.97
CA PHE A 517 -21.62 -17.92 -2.55
C PHE A 517 -22.56 -19.06 -2.18
N SER A 518 -23.49 -19.38 -3.07
CA SER A 518 -24.38 -20.52 -2.92
C SER A 518 -24.83 -21.03 -4.30
N ARG A 519 -25.17 -22.31 -4.39
CA ARG A 519 -25.64 -22.92 -5.63
C ARG A 519 -26.99 -22.30 -6.02
N GLY A 520 -27.05 -21.65 -7.18
CA GLY A 520 -28.27 -21.05 -7.72
C GLY A 520 -28.51 -19.58 -7.38
N THR A 521 -27.68 -18.95 -6.55
CA THR A 521 -27.68 -17.48 -6.38
C THR A 521 -26.87 -16.78 -7.48
N SER A 522 -27.13 -15.49 -7.69
CA SER A 522 -26.54 -14.62 -8.71
C SER A 522 -25.04 -14.88 -8.96
N GLN A 523 -24.73 -15.51 -10.10
CA GLN A 523 -23.39 -15.90 -10.51
C GLN A 523 -22.56 -14.67 -10.89
N GLU A 524 -21.30 -14.63 -10.49
CA GLU A 524 -20.48 -13.40 -10.57
C GLU A 524 -19.78 -13.29 -11.94
N THR A 525 -18.92 -14.24 -12.24
CA THR A 525 -18.33 -14.42 -13.57
C THR A 525 -18.43 -15.88 -13.98
N THR A 526 -18.84 -16.09 -15.22
CA THR A 526 -18.91 -17.41 -15.83
C THR A 526 -18.06 -17.45 -17.08
N VAL A 527 -17.24 -18.49 -17.22
CA VAL A 527 -16.58 -18.84 -18.47
C VAL A 527 -17.24 -20.12 -18.99
N LEU A 528 -17.86 -20.05 -20.16
CA LEU A 528 -18.40 -21.20 -20.86
C LEU A 528 -17.43 -21.66 -21.94
N ILE A 529 -17.07 -22.93 -21.90
CA ILE A 529 -16.16 -23.57 -22.83
C ILE A 529 -16.96 -24.57 -23.66
N PHE A 530 -17.18 -24.22 -24.92
CA PHE A 530 -17.85 -25.08 -25.88
C PHE A 530 -16.79 -25.87 -26.66
N PRO A 531 -16.65 -27.19 -26.47
CA PRO A 531 -15.74 -27.98 -27.28
C PRO A 531 -16.15 -27.98 -28.77
N LYS A 532 -17.43 -27.69 -29.04
CA LYS A 532 -17.98 -27.53 -30.39
C LYS A 532 -19.16 -26.57 -30.38
N HIS A 533 -18.94 -25.32 -30.75
CA HIS A 533 -19.98 -24.29 -30.85
C HIS A 533 -20.68 -24.29 -32.24
N SER A 534 -19.92 -24.50 -33.31
CA SER A 534 -20.42 -24.67 -34.68
C SER A 534 -19.76 -25.88 -35.35
N ALA A 535 -20.10 -26.19 -36.61
CA ALA A 535 -19.72 -27.44 -37.28
C ALA A 535 -18.22 -27.81 -37.22
N ALA A 536 -17.32 -26.86 -36.94
CA ALA A 536 -15.90 -27.12 -36.77
C ALA A 536 -15.19 -26.24 -35.73
N LYS A 537 -15.87 -25.53 -34.82
CA LYS A 537 -15.20 -24.53 -33.96
C LYS A 537 -15.49 -24.71 -32.48
N ALA A 538 -14.45 -24.86 -31.67
CA ALA A 538 -14.52 -24.64 -30.24
C ALA A 538 -14.64 -23.15 -29.92
N SER A 539 -15.26 -22.80 -28.79
CA SER A 539 -15.34 -21.41 -28.34
C SER A 539 -15.23 -21.27 -26.83
N VAL A 540 -14.78 -20.09 -26.40
CA VAL A 540 -14.76 -19.67 -25.00
C VAL A 540 -15.55 -18.38 -24.91
N ASN A 541 -16.65 -18.41 -24.15
CA ASN A 541 -17.50 -17.24 -23.91
C ASN A 541 -17.32 -16.82 -22.47
N VAL A 542 -16.97 -15.55 -22.24
CA VAL A 542 -16.85 -14.99 -20.90
C VAL A 542 -18.01 -14.05 -20.64
N PHE A 543 -18.74 -14.35 -19.56
CA PHE A 543 -19.86 -13.55 -19.07
C PHE A 543 -19.42 -12.93 -17.76
N ASN A 544 -19.10 -11.65 -17.83
CA ASN A 544 -18.89 -10.82 -16.65
C ASN A 544 -20.23 -10.14 -16.34
N ASN A 545 -20.75 -10.30 -15.12
CA ASN A 545 -21.90 -9.56 -14.59
C ASN A 545 -23.32 -10.09 -14.99
N PHE A 546 -23.87 -11.01 -14.18
CA PHE A 546 -25.30 -11.38 -14.26
C PHE A 546 -26.09 -10.65 -13.16
N LEU A 547 -26.80 -9.56 -13.49
CA LEU A 547 -27.77 -8.96 -12.56
C LEU A 547 -29.11 -8.58 -13.17
N ASP A 548 -29.18 -7.97 -14.35
CA ASP A 548 -30.47 -7.72 -15.02
C ASP A 548 -30.31 -7.59 -16.53
N GLN A 549 -31.39 -7.74 -17.30
CA GLN A 549 -31.42 -7.68 -18.76
C GLN A 549 -30.99 -6.32 -19.38
N SER A 550 -30.92 -5.26 -18.58
CA SER A 550 -30.74 -3.86 -19.03
C SER A 550 -29.28 -3.40 -19.06
N HIS A 551 -28.38 -4.00 -18.28
CA HIS A 551 -27.00 -3.50 -18.12
C HIS A 551 -25.93 -4.44 -18.72
N TRP A 552 -26.29 -5.28 -19.71
CA TRP A 552 -25.43 -6.31 -20.33
C TRP A 552 -24.34 -5.68 -21.20
N PRO A 553 -23.07 -5.64 -20.80
CA PRO A 553 -21.99 -5.23 -21.67
C PRO A 553 -21.42 -6.48 -22.37
N GLY A 554 -22.23 -7.17 -23.18
CA GLY A 554 -21.79 -8.22 -24.11
C GLY A 554 -21.13 -9.49 -23.54
N SER A 555 -21.16 -10.57 -24.34
CA SER A 555 -20.27 -11.73 -24.16
C SER A 555 -19.01 -11.50 -24.99
N ASP A 556 -17.83 -11.44 -24.38
CA ASP A 556 -16.61 -11.60 -25.15
C ASP A 556 -16.49 -13.08 -25.55
N SER A 557 -16.52 -13.35 -26.86
CA SER A 557 -16.40 -14.69 -27.41
C SER A 557 -15.08 -14.85 -28.16
N TYR A 558 -14.30 -15.84 -27.77
CA TYR A 558 -13.18 -16.36 -28.55
C TYR A 558 -13.62 -17.60 -29.32
N TYR A 559 -13.21 -17.69 -30.58
CA TYR A 559 -13.43 -18.86 -31.43
C TYR A 559 -12.08 -19.39 -31.90
N GLU A 560 -11.86 -20.69 -31.78
CA GLU A 560 -10.72 -21.32 -32.45
C GLU A 560 -11.02 -21.51 -33.93
N ALA A 561 -10.03 -21.22 -34.79
CA ALA A 561 -10.19 -21.34 -36.23
C ALA A 561 -10.28 -22.83 -36.62
N ASP A 562 -11.48 -23.23 -37.07
CA ASP A 562 -11.77 -24.51 -37.72
C ASP A 562 -11.28 -25.76 -36.97
N THR A 563 -11.16 -25.67 -35.64
CA THR A 563 -10.80 -26.79 -34.74
C THR A 563 -11.88 -26.99 -33.68
N SER A 564 -12.41 -28.21 -33.58
CA SER A 564 -13.24 -28.65 -32.46
C SER A 564 -12.40 -29.41 -31.41
N TRP A 565 -12.87 -29.44 -30.17
CA TRP A 565 -12.21 -30.18 -29.07
C TRP A 565 -12.93 -31.50 -28.72
N ASP A 566 -13.99 -31.86 -29.46
CA ASP A 566 -14.71 -33.14 -29.34
C ASP A 566 -13.97 -34.28 -30.07
N ASP A 567 -12.69 -34.46 -29.77
CA ASP A 567 -11.80 -35.44 -30.44
C ASP A 567 -11.27 -36.53 -29.48
N ASN A 568 -11.80 -36.58 -28.24
CA ASN A 568 -11.39 -37.51 -27.20
C ASN A 568 -9.92 -37.40 -26.79
N THR A 569 -9.32 -36.21 -26.91
CA THR A 569 -7.99 -35.90 -26.39
C THR A 569 -8.03 -34.84 -25.30
N TYR A 570 -7.01 -34.79 -24.44
CA TYR A 570 -6.96 -33.82 -23.35
C TYR A 570 -6.59 -32.42 -23.86
N ARG A 571 -7.15 -31.42 -23.20
CA ARG A 571 -6.82 -29.99 -23.32
C ARG A 571 -6.49 -29.46 -21.94
N THR A 572 -5.37 -28.75 -21.80
CA THR A 572 -5.05 -28.05 -20.56
C THR A 572 -5.76 -26.71 -20.54
N ILE A 573 -6.69 -26.53 -19.61
CA ILE A 573 -7.39 -25.27 -19.37
C ILE A 573 -6.74 -24.58 -18.18
N ARG A 574 -6.38 -23.31 -18.34
CA ARG A 574 -5.86 -22.46 -17.28
C ARG A 574 -6.72 -21.21 -17.17
N ALA A 575 -7.38 -21.04 -16.03
CA ALA A 575 -8.12 -19.85 -15.66
C ALA A 575 -7.36 -19.07 -14.57
N GLU A 576 -6.97 -17.85 -14.87
CA GLU A 576 -6.32 -16.94 -13.93
C GLU A 576 -7.24 -15.76 -13.64
N LYS A 577 -7.43 -15.47 -12.36
CA LYS A 577 -8.12 -14.27 -11.89
C LYS A 577 -7.20 -13.50 -10.95
N ARG A 578 -6.84 -12.27 -11.35
CA ARG A 578 -6.04 -11.33 -10.54
C ARG A 578 -6.68 -9.96 -10.56
N ARG A 579 -7.22 -9.53 -9.42
CA ARG A 579 -8.00 -8.30 -9.26
C ARG A 579 -9.22 -8.32 -10.19
N ASP A 580 -9.28 -7.48 -11.21
CA ASP A 580 -10.32 -7.46 -12.25
C ASP A 580 -9.89 -8.26 -13.47
N LEU A 581 -8.62 -8.61 -13.62
CA LEU A 581 -8.17 -9.31 -14.80
C LEU A 581 -8.58 -10.79 -14.73
N ILE A 582 -9.28 -11.24 -15.76
CA ILE A 582 -9.50 -12.66 -16.03
C ILE A 582 -8.74 -13.02 -17.31
N GLU A 583 -7.94 -14.06 -17.23
CA GLU A 583 -7.22 -14.62 -18.35
C GLU A 583 -7.50 -16.12 -18.47
N ILE A 584 -7.93 -16.54 -19.66
CA ILE A 584 -8.17 -17.96 -19.98
C ILE A 584 -7.15 -18.37 -21.02
N SER A 585 -6.48 -19.49 -20.77
CA SER A 585 -5.55 -20.12 -21.70
C SER A 585 -5.91 -21.59 -21.92
N VAL A 586 -5.68 -22.06 -23.14
CA VAL A 586 -5.91 -23.44 -23.58
C VAL A 586 -4.60 -23.93 -24.19
N ASN A 587 -4.05 -25.05 -23.69
CA ASN A 587 -2.75 -25.57 -24.12
C ASN A 587 -1.65 -24.49 -24.15
N SER A 588 -1.61 -23.66 -23.09
CA SER A 588 -0.70 -22.51 -22.95
C SER A 588 -0.90 -21.36 -23.95
N VAL A 589 -1.90 -21.42 -24.83
CA VAL A 589 -2.30 -20.31 -25.69
C VAL A 589 -3.37 -19.49 -24.99
N ARG A 590 -3.12 -18.20 -24.79
CA ARG A 590 -4.11 -17.26 -24.23
C ARG A 590 -5.24 -17.03 -25.23
N VAL A 591 -6.44 -17.45 -24.86
CA VAL A 591 -7.66 -17.34 -25.68
C VAL A 591 -8.56 -16.19 -25.24
N TYR A 592 -8.48 -15.78 -23.97
CA TYR A 592 -9.23 -14.63 -23.45
C TYR A 592 -8.38 -13.84 -22.47
N ARG A 593 -8.51 -12.51 -22.52
CA ARG A 593 -8.01 -11.61 -21.48
C ARG A 593 -8.89 -10.37 -21.43
N GLY A 594 -9.62 -10.23 -20.34
CA GLY A 594 -10.53 -9.10 -20.14
C GLY A 594 -10.58 -8.68 -18.69
N ARG A 595 -11.18 -7.51 -18.46
CA ARG A 595 -11.48 -7.03 -17.11
C ARG A 595 -12.89 -7.50 -16.75
N ALA A 596 -13.00 -8.34 -15.73
CA ALA A 596 -14.24 -8.59 -15.03
C ALA A 596 -14.67 -7.28 -14.38
N GLN A 597 -15.72 -6.68 -14.92
CA GLN A 597 -16.09 -5.31 -14.57
C GLN A 597 -16.27 -5.15 -13.06
N ILE A 598 -16.91 -6.10 -12.33
CA ILE A 598 -17.18 -5.88 -10.90
C ILE A 598 -17.13 -7.12 -9.99
N ASN A 599 -16.09 -7.97 -10.07
CA ASN A 599 -16.00 -9.16 -9.21
C ASN A 599 -14.61 -9.32 -8.55
N ASN A 600 -14.45 -8.73 -7.36
CA ASN A 600 -13.22 -8.85 -6.57
C ASN A 600 -13.47 -9.28 -5.11
N ILE A 601 -14.32 -10.29 -4.93
CA ILE A 601 -14.69 -10.84 -3.63
C ILE A 601 -14.34 -12.33 -3.54
N PRO A 602 -14.03 -12.84 -2.34
CA PRO A 602 -13.72 -14.26 -2.17
C PRO A 602 -14.98 -15.12 -2.35
N GLY A 603 -14.84 -16.26 -3.03
CA GLY A 603 -15.90 -17.26 -3.10
C GLY A 603 -15.40 -18.57 -3.69
N ALA A 604 -16.30 -19.54 -3.85
CA ALA A 604 -15.93 -20.85 -4.36
C ALA A 604 -15.66 -20.83 -5.88
N PHE A 605 -14.86 -21.80 -6.34
CA PHE A 605 -14.69 -22.10 -7.75
C PHE A 605 -15.43 -23.39 -8.11
N GLU A 606 -16.34 -23.34 -9.08
CA GLU A 606 -17.14 -24.47 -9.52
C GLU A 606 -16.88 -24.78 -11.00
N ILE A 607 -16.70 -26.06 -11.29
CA ILE A 607 -16.69 -26.61 -12.65
C ILE A 607 -17.92 -27.50 -12.78
N ARG A 608 -18.77 -27.23 -13.77
CA ARG A 608 -19.92 -28.10 -14.04
C ARG A 608 -20.15 -28.28 -15.53
N LYS A 609 -20.93 -29.29 -15.86
CA LYS A 609 -21.48 -29.42 -17.20
C LYS A 609 -22.76 -28.60 -17.28
N ASN A 610 -22.96 -27.88 -18.38
CA ASN A 610 -24.19 -27.13 -18.62
C ASN A 610 -25.02 -27.81 -19.71
N SER A 611 -25.46 -29.03 -19.43
CA SER A 611 -26.32 -29.82 -20.32
C SER A 611 -26.83 -31.08 -19.60
N SER A 612 -28.08 -31.45 -19.84
CA SER A 612 -28.70 -32.68 -19.32
C SER A 612 -28.35 -33.93 -20.13
N VAL A 613 -27.64 -33.78 -21.25
CA VAL A 613 -27.15 -34.91 -22.07
C VAL A 613 -26.10 -35.68 -21.27
N GLY A 614 -26.14 -37.01 -21.26
CA GLY A 614 -25.25 -37.85 -20.44
C GLY A 614 -23.81 -38.05 -20.94
N THR A 615 -23.28 -37.22 -21.85
CA THR A 615 -21.87 -37.38 -22.30
C THR A 615 -20.88 -37.07 -21.17
N GLU A 616 -19.81 -37.85 -21.07
CA GLU A 616 -18.86 -37.75 -19.96
C GLU A 616 -17.70 -36.80 -20.28
N PHE A 617 -17.52 -35.76 -19.47
CA PHE A 617 -16.29 -34.96 -19.47
C PHE A 617 -15.36 -35.48 -18.38
N VAL A 618 -14.11 -35.75 -18.74
CA VAL A 618 -13.12 -36.32 -17.82
C VAL A 618 -12.05 -35.28 -17.52
N LEU A 619 -11.89 -34.94 -16.24
CA LEU A 619 -10.98 -33.92 -15.74
C LEU A 619 -9.87 -34.55 -14.88
N LYS A 620 -8.64 -34.02 -14.96
CA LYS A 620 -7.50 -34.47 -14.13
C LYS A 620 -6.41 -33.40 -14.01
N ASN A 621 -5.33 -33.73 -13.30
CA ASN A 621 -4.12 -32.91 -13.18
C ASN A 621 -4.40 -31.48 -12.68
N PHE A 622 -5.30 -31.37 -11.70
CA PHE A 622 -5.67 -30.08 -11.11
C PHE A 622 -4.49 -29.42 -10.41
N LYS A 623 -4.29 -28.13 -10.66
CA LYS A 623 -3.36 -27.26 -9.95
C LYS A 623 -4.07 -25.98 -9.57
N ILE A 624 -4.02 -25.67 -8.28
CA ILE A 624 -4.67 -24.49 -7.70
C ILE A 624 -3.60 -23.66 -7.02
N TYR A 625 -3.53 -22.40 -7.41
CA TYR A 625 -2.75 -21.37 -6.74
C TYR A 625 -3.69 -20.31 -6.20
N GLU A 626 -3.46 -19.87 -4.98
CA GLU A 626 -4.23 -18.81 -4.33
C GLU A 626 -3.41 -17.53 -4.17
N GLY A 627 -4.11 -16.39 -4.21
CA GLY A 627 -3.54 -15.11 -3.86
C GLY A 627 -3.29 -15.01 -2.37
N THR A 628 -2.00 -14.96 -2.01
CA THR A 628 -1.57 -14.60 -0.66
C THR A 628 -1.24 -13.12 -0.59
N TYR A 629 -1.72 -12.46 0.45
CA TYR A 629 -1.61 -11.01 0.62
C TYR A 629 -0.51 -10.68 1.61
N ARG A 630 0.11 -9.51 1.43
CA ARG A 630 1.09 -9.02 2.41
C ARG A 630 0.40 -8.79 3.74
N GLN A 631 1.09 -9.18 4.79
CA GLN A 631 0.62 -9.05 6.15
C GLN A 631 1.49 -8.04 6.91
N TYR A 632 0.85 -7.31 7.79
CA TYR A 632 1.41 -6.29 8.66
C TYR A 632 0.76 -6.42 10.04
N VAL A 633 1.40 -5.86 11.06
CA VAL A 633 0.85 -5.80 12.42
C VAL A 633 -0.44 -4.96 12.39
N PRO A 634 -1.60 -5.50 12.76
CA PRO A 634 -2.81 -4.70 12.94
C PRO A 634 -2.63 -3.75 14.13
N THR A 635 -3.20 -2.56 14.03
CA THR A 635 -3.06 -1.49 15.02
C THR A 635 -4.39 -0.96 15.54
N LEU A 636 -5.52 -1.41 14.99
CA LEU A 636 -6.86 -0.95 15.36
C LEU A 636 -7.82 -2.14 15.54
N THR A 637 -8.65 -2.05 16.57
CA THR A 637 -9.84 -2.90 16.76
C THR A 637 -11.09 -2.29 16.10
N ASP A 638 -12.17 -3.07 15.96
CA ASP A 638 -13.47 -2.56 15.50
C ASP A 638 -13.99 -1.43 16.39
N THR A 639 -13.95 -1.65 17.70
CA THR A 639 -14.39 -0.65 18.69
C THR A 639 -13.56 0.62 18.62
N GLU A 640 -12.23 0.54 18.42
CA GLU A 640 -11.40 1.73 18.23
C GLU A 640 -11.74 2.45 16.92
N MET A 641 -12.05 1.74 15.84
CA MET A 641 -12.34 2.35 14.54
C MET A 641 -13.74 2.97 14.45
N TRP A 642 -14.75 2.29 14.99
CA TRP A 642 -16.16 2.63 14.82
C TRP A 642 -16.86 3.11 16.08
N GLY A 643 -16.21 3.00 17.23
CA GLY A 643 -16.81 3.28 18.54
C GLY A 643 -17.48 2.05 19.15
N PRO A 644 -17.94 2.15 20.41
CA PRO A 644 -18.73 1.09 21.03
C PRO A 644 -20.09 0.93 20.35
N TYR A 645 -20.46 -0.30 20.01
CA TYR A 645 -21.78 -0.61 19.47
C TYR A 645 -22.85 -0.58 20.57
N VAL A 646 -23.93 0.15 20.32
CA VAL A 646 -25.15 0.13 21.14
C VAL A 646 -26.23 -0.59 20.34
N ALA A 647 -26.72 -1.70 20.88
CA ALA A 647 -27.68 -2.57 20.17
C ALA A 647 -28.90 -1.78 19.70
N ASP A 648 -29.17 -1.84 18.39
CA ASP A 648 -30.31 -1.21 17.71
C ASP A 648 -30.41 0.32 17.88
N ASP A 649 -29.33 1.00 18.30
CA ASP A 649 -29.29 2.45 18.48
C ASP A 649 -28.05 3.08 17.82
N TYR A 650 -28.24 3.60 16.61
CA TYR A 650 -27.19 4.28 15.84
C TYR A 650 -26.98 5.74 16.25
N ASN A 651 -27.85 6.28 17.11
CA ASN A 651 -27.80 7.67 17.54
C ASN A 651 -26.92 7.83 18.78
N THR A 652 -26.84 6.80 19.63
CA THR A 652 -25.96 6.79 20.79
C THR A 652 -24.51 6.55 20.36
N LYS A 653 -23.62 7.47 20.76
CA LYS A 653 -22.20 7.45 20.40
C LYS A 653 -21.32 7.57 21.66
N PRO A 654 -21.08 6.47 22.38
CA PRO A 654 -20.39 6.52 23.67
C PRO A 654 -18.90 6.85 23.53
N GLY A 655 -18.34 7.52 24.55
CA GLY A 655 -16.89 7.74 24.68
C GLY A 655 -16.30 8.44 23.46
N ILE A 656 -15.37 7.76 22.77
CA ILE A 656 -14.64 8.24 21.58
C ILE A 656 -15.51 8.50 20.33
N GLY A 657 -16.83 8.42 20.46
CA GLY A 657 -17.81 8.61 19.40
C GLY A 657 -17.86 7.46 18.40
N GLY A 658 -18.49 7.70 17.25
CA GLY A 658 -18.87 6.65 16.30
C GLY A 658 -20.08 5.84 16.78
N ASN A 659 -20.74 5.15 15.86
CA ASN A 659 -21.98 4.39 16.16
C ASN A 659 -21.74 2.87 16.35
N GLY A 660 -20.48 2.46 16.39
CA GLY A 660 -20.05 1.07 16.46
C GLY A 660 -20.39 0.23 15.22
N VAL A 661 -20.84 0.86 14.13
CA VAL A 661 -21.23 0.19 12.89
C VAL A 661 -20.48 0.73 11.68
N ASN A 662 -20.73 1.96 11.26
CA ASN A 662 -20.21 2.49 9.99
C ASN A 662 -19.80 3.95 10.06
N HIS A 663 -20.05 4.61 11.18
CA HIS A 663 -19.59 5.96 11.44
C HIS A 663 -18.34 5.91 12.32
N PRO A 664 -17.21 6.46 11.84
CA PRO A 664 -15.94 6.31 12.54
C PRO A 664 -15.95 7.04 13.89
N SER A 665 -15.22 6.50 14.85
CA SER A 665 -14.85 7.20 16.08
C SER A 665 -13.81 8.29 15.78
N THR A 666 -13.42 9.10 16.78
CA THR A 666 -12.30 10.06 16.64
C THR A 666 -11.01 9.34 16.22
N ILE A 667 -10.75 8.17 16.80
CA ILE A 667 -9.58 7.34 16.48
C ILE A 667 -9.70 6.83 15.04
N GLY A 668 -10.87 6.36 14.63
CA GLY A 668 -11.13 5.92 13.26
C GLY A 668 -10.93 7.02 12.23
N VAL A 669 -11.40 8.24 12.49
CA VAL A 669 -11.16 9.40 11.62
C VAL A 669 -9.67 9.68 11.52
N GLN A 670 -8.96 9.77 12.65
CA GLN A 670 -7.55 10.10 12.69
C GLN A 670 -6.68 9.03 12.00
N GLU A 671 -6.90 7.77 12.35
CA GLU A 671 -6.03 6.68 11.94
C GLU A 671 -6.37 6.13 10.55
N VAL A 672 -7.60 6.30 10.07
CA VAL A 672 -8.01 5.77 8.77
C VAL A 672 -8.15 6.89 7.73
N TYR A 673 -8.98 7.90 7.99
CA TYR A 673 -9.28 8.94 7.01
C TYR A 673 -8.15 9.97 6.91
N CYS A 674 -7.74 10.57 8.02
CA CYS A 674 -6.69 11.59 8.04
C CYS A 674 -5.36 11.05 7.50
N THR A 675 -5.08 9.76 7.71
CA THR A 675 -3.88 9.10 7.15
C THR A 675 -3.90 9.13 5.62
N ALA A 676 -5.00 8.73 4.97
CA ALA A 676 -5.13 8.79 3.52
C ALA A 676 -5.23 10.24 3.00
N LEU A 677 -5.93 11.12 3.72
CA LEU A 677 -6.11 12.52 3.33
C LEU A 677 -4.79 13.29 3.38
N LYS A 678 -3.92 13.02 4.35
CA LYS A 678 -2.60 13.63 4.42
C LYS A 678 -1.77 13.34 3.17
N GLU A 679 -1.68 12.08 2.76
CA GLU A 679 -1.00 11.71 1.51
C GLU A 679 -1.61 12.40 0.28
N PHE A 680 -2.94 12.58 0.27
CA PHE A 680 -3.62 13.27 -0.81
C PHE A 680 -3.27 14.77 -0.85
N VAL A 681 -3.28 15.44 0.31
CA VAL A 681 -2.93 16.86 0.41
C VAL A 681 -1.46 17.09 0.05
N ASP A 682 -0.56 16.23 0.51
CA ASP A 682 0.86 16.28 0.14
C ASP A 682 1.03 16.14 -1.40
N ASP A 683 0.25 15.26 -2.05
CA ASP A 683 0.31 15.06 -3.50
C ASP A 683 -0.29 16.20 -4.33
N LEU A 684 -1.12 17.07 -3.74
CA LEU A 684 -1.69 18.25 -4.40
C LEU A 684 -0.66 19.38 -4.58
N ASP A 685 0.43 19.35 -3.81
CA ASP A 685 1.52 20.34 -3.85
C ASP A 685 2.57 20.01 -4.93
N GLU A 686 2.61 18.75 -5.41
CA GLU A 686 3.47 18.28 -6.51
C GLU A 686 2.86 18.60 -7.91
#